data_AF-A0A7V6HGC1-F1
#
_entry.id   AF-A0A7V6HGC1-F1
#
_cell.length_a   1.000
_cell.length_b   1.000
_cell.length_c   1.000
_cell.angle_alpha   90.00
_cell.angle_beta   90.00
_cell.angle_gamma   90.00
#
_symmetry.space_group_name_H-M   'P 1'
#
loop_
_entity.id
_entity.type
_entity.pdbx_description
1 polymer ?
#
loop_
_entity_poly.entity_id
_entity_poly.type
_entity_poly.pdbx_seq_one_letter_code
_entity_poly.pdbx_strand_id
1 'polypeptide(L)'
;MKPMFYKRSLSFLNVFGGVACAAVFLVLPSFAGGENTPRAYGTLTPEAAALVAEMREQAKAYRPQTDHVGLFARAQLKYGAQRTDFLHRWYERPLHQNSTWAETAEYGRILHPEAWKKTTETVRLGKMDGLAVCISQSSRSEVIEKSVMPGGEMTILVELPYDYHDTGIAAFLETAERALAMPNAYRIDGKVVLTRYPVVKEAELDLCEKVRKALTEKFGPDKFIVIFYVSAFERSLPAGPMTVQSLEQAREHLRRCLRKMDGLFMAGWEVYWPRRYNAAFEREVLVPLYQSVLAEPEFAGKKYLGMPMSPGHENCYRWSYSIDSQGTYTLAERMETMRALRPDFIICCEWDEENENTHFRPTIFNGFVHQRLLRYYANVFAGRAPEVFPGDDVAIPNLVVSYRKSLIAGEPIEVEVRNIPDGTFKGQTFTCSLNWTDLAGKVVKTYPVATLKADEPGCAFFTSPVSELVVANRLLVPDFTVRASDGTEFCGGADFWPLDLNASRAVDTKWAKHALRERSNGITGELAVGEPAADGVRTITGRFSAPQPVKSVEVLEGPDTVFMFDPTAKPIDNRVVIKLEIQARHNAPKEYALKGNIRFQQAPGVEILTRPQRAITATADGWTLKGAHYNNWDINLFASLPAAAVETAEIDVALAPTFQTRIKVKDVVAKDVIGTTGPGGGNLVASRYLSQIAMPKPCNVASGTFAFKLKPVDKSGVLRLQIVDSDGHVWRGAPRTFYRPSGKMRTFHIFERDEERVTSLTMDVNRLDEPDYDFVLTRGSVVWTDAGRNLCGILGGAATLVTGFGEGETCYGDSIARYITGKEPGILNTAPTPAEGPHGGPALRFGPSSYLMLPQQLVPKFAGFEITLDVKPDDAQGVQTLVDSGNAAYGLYLRDGVPEAFVFDTSNHARQRGANPRRVKGPALQVGGWNHVQLIGDQKTLRLVVNGVEGPVVEHGGYQLQARYTCVGAANRGPNFFRGCLANLKFYLR
;
A
#
# COMPACT_ATOMS: atom_id res chain seq x y z
N MET A 1 55.58 20.10 -3.10
CA MET A 1 55.36 21.38 -2.39
C MET A 1 54.15 21.24 -1.49
N LYS A 2 54.32 21.41 -0.17
CA LYS A 2 53.23 21.60 0.81
C LYS A 2 52.67 23.03 0.66
N PRO A 3 51.42 23.30 1.08
CA PRO A 3 51.15 23.73 2.47
C PRO A 3 49.94 22.98 3.08
N MET A 4 50.05 22.40 4.28
CA MET A 4 50.00 23.01 5.63
C MET A 4 48.59 23.43 6.09
N PHE A 5 48.02 22.54 6.91
CA PHE A 5 47.06 22.69 8.02
C PHE A 5 46.37 24.05 8.27
N TYR A 6 45.04 23.98 8.38
CA TYR A 6 44.33 24.58 9.52
C TYR A 6 43.53 23.49 10.25
N LYS A 7 44.01 23.12 11.44
CA LYS A 7 43.22 22.44 12.48
C LYS A 7 42.30 23.50 13.09
N ARG A 8 40.98 23.34 12.94
CA ARG A 8 40.01 23.77 13.96
C ARG A 8 39.05 22.61 14.20
N SER A 9 38.99 22.25 15.48
CA SER A 9 38.10 21.29 16.11
C SER A 9 36.64 21.46 15.67
N LEU A 10 36.08 20.43 15.04
CA LEU A 10 34.64 20.25 14.86
C LEU A 10 34.25 18.94 15.55
N SER A 11 33.97 19.06 16.85
CA SER A 11 32.80 18.40 17.45
C SER A 11 31.53 18.79 16.67
N PHE A 12 30.40 18.12 16.88
CA PHE A 12 29.11 18.26 16.15
C PHE A 12 28.98 17.27 14.98
N LEU A 13 28.87 15.97 15.22
CA LEU A 13 27.65 15.22 15.61
C LEU A 13 26.42 15.50 14.73
N ASN A 14 25.97 14.42 14.08
CA ASN A 14 24.58 14.01 13.95
C ASN A 14 23.58 14.96 13.27
N VAL A 15 23.28 14.68 12.00
CA VAL A 15 21.90 14.73 11.49
C VAL A 15 21.72 13.52 10.58
N PHE A 16 20.53 12.90 10.59
CA PHE A 16 20.17 11.66 9.89
C PHE A 16 20.64 10.37 10.55
N GLY A 17 20.33 10.16 11.82
CA GLY A 17 20.42 8.86 12.49
C GLY A 17 19.10 8.52 13.17
N GLY A 18 18.41 7.51 12.62
CA GLY A 18 17.39 6.67 13.25
C GLY A 18 16.53 7.28 14.36
N VAL A 19 15.37 7.82 13.99
CA VAL A 19 14.15 7.76 14.81
C VAL A 19 13.02 7.35 13.86
N ALA A 20 12.23 6.38 14.28
CA ALA A 20 11.24 5.68 13.49
C ALA A 20 10.05 6.58 13.11
N CYS A 21 9.85 6.81 11.80
CA CYS A 21 8.64 7.46 11.26
C CYS A 21 7.69 6.43 10.62
N ALA A 22 7.36 5.37 11.36
CA ALA A 22 6.25 4.48 10.99
C ALA A 22 4.92 4.92 11.62
N ALA A 23 4.91 6.00 12.41
CA ALA A 23 3.75 6.45 13.17
C ALA A 23 2.80 7.39 12.43
N VAL A 24 2.66 7.20 11.12
CA VAL A 24 1.58 7.87 10.36
C VAL A 24 0.20 7.24 10.67
N PHE A 25 0.16 6.11 11.42
CA PHE A 25 -1.04 5.54 12.07
C PHE A 25 -0.72 4.69 13.33
N LEU A 26 0.39 4.95 14.08
CA LEU A 26 0.85 4.05 15.17
C LEU A 26 0.49 4.42 16.62
N VAL A 27 -0.49 5.27 16.86
CA VAL A 27 -1.17 5.26 18.18
C VAL A 27 -2.66 4.99 18.00
N LEU A 28 -2.96 3.92 17.26
CA LEU A 28 -4.17 3.17 17.54
C LEU A 28 -3.81 2.28 18.72
N PRO A 29 -4.42 2.43 19.92
CA PRO A 29 -4.35 1.36 20.88
C PRO A 29 -4.79 0.09 20.15
N SER A 30 -4.07 -0.99 20.38
CA SER A 30 -4.44 -2.31 19.89
C SER A 30 -5.94 -2.50 20.14
N PHE A 31 -6.76 -2.36 19.11
CA PHE A 31 -8.19 -2.58 19.25
C PHE A 31 -8.38 -4.09 19.37
N ALA A 32 -8.24 -4.58 20.60
CA ALA A 32 -8.90 -5.78 21.07
C ALA A 32 -10.41 -5.47 21.11
N GLY A 33 -11.04 -5.38 19.93
CA GLY A 33 -12.38 -4.81 19.81
C GLY A 33 -13.08 -4.99 18.45
N GLY A 34 -12.74 -6.03 17.69
CA GLY A 34 -13.57 -6.59 16.62
C GLY A 34 -13.98 -5.68 15.45
N GLU A 35 -13.18 -5.71 14.37
CA GLU A 35 -13.49 -5.25 13.00
C GLU A 35 -14.67 -6.02 12.32
N ASN A 36 -15.51 -6.73 13.10
CA ASN A 36 -16.24 -7.91 12.64
C ASN A 36 -17.76 -7.85 12.90
N THR A 37 -18.44 -6.74 12.55
CA THR A 37 -19.92 -6.46 12.44
C THR A 37 -20.47 -6.45 10.96
N PRO A 38 -21.77 -6.47 10.58
CA PRO A 38 -22.50 -5.23 10.59
C PRO A 38 -23.07 -5.24 11.97
N ARG A 39 -22.45 -4.42 12.82
CA ARG A 39 -23.27 -3.91 13.90
C ARG A 39 -24.27 -3.03 13.15
N ALA A 40 -25.40 -2.74 13.75
CA ALA A 40 -26.26 -1.68 13.25
C ALA A 40 -25.54 -0.32 13.47
N TYR A 41 -24.29 -0.21 13.02
CA TYR A 41 -23.39 0.91 13.14
C TYR A 41 -23.99 2.02 12.29
N GLY A 42 -24.39 3.08 12.98
CA GLY A 42 -25.09 4.17 12.37
C GLY A 42 -26.59 3.98 12.17
N THR A 43 -27.17 2.85 12.57
CA THR A 43 -28.62 2.85 12.84
C THR A 43 -28.88 3.42 14.22
N LEU A 44 -30.07 3.97 14.39
CA LEU A 44 -30.49 4.66 15.60
C LEU A 44 -31.64 3.86 16.21
N THR A 45 -31.73 3.81 17.55
CA THR A 45 -33.03 3.49 18.17
C THR A 45 -34.04 4.58 17.79
N PRO A 46 -35.36 4.31 17.83
CA PRO A 46 -36.37 5.33 17.51
C PRO A 46 -36.19 6.64 18.31
N GLU A 47 -35.82 6.54 19.59
CA GLU A 47 -35.58 7.68 20.47
C GLU A 47 -34.29 8.42 20.08
N ALA A 48 -33.23 7.69 19.71
CA ALA A 48 -32.00 8.29 19.20
C ALA A 48 -32.22 9.00 17.85
N ALA A 49 -33.09 8.47 16.98
CA ALA A 49 -33.49 9.13 15.74
C ALA A 49 -34.21 10.45 15.99
N ALA A 50 -35.10 10.49 16.99
CA ALA A 50 -35.76 11.73 17.41
C ALA A 50 -34.75 12.76 17.94
N LEU A 51 -33.78 12.33 18.75
CA LEU A 51 -32.72 13.22 19.24
C LEU A 51 -31.84 13.75 18.09
N VAL A 52 -31.45 12.92 17.11
CA VAL A 52 -30.69 13.38 15.94
C VAL A 52 -31.49 14.38 15.10
N ALA A 53 -32.81 14.21 15.00
CA ALA A 53 -33.68 15.19 14.34
C ALA A 53 -33.67 16.54 15.10
N GLU A 54 -33.71 16.54 16.43
CA GLU A 54 -33.57 17.75 17.25
C GLU A 54 -32.19 18.41 17.05
N MET A 55 -31.11 17.61 17.07
CA MET A 55 -29.75 18.09 16.80
C MET A 55 -29.66 18.74 15.42
N ARG A 56 -30.37 18.21 14.41
CA ARG A 56 -30.40 18.77 13.06
C ARG A 56 -31.07 20.15 13.03
N GLU A 57 -32.10 20.37 13.81
CA GLU A 57 -32.70 21.70 13.97
C GLU A 57 -31.75 22.65 14.70
N GLN A 58 -31.09 22.21 15.77
CA GLN A 58 -30.08 22.99 16.49
C GLN A 58 -28.89 23.37 15.57
N ALA A 59 -28.43 22.42 14.75
CA ALA A 59 -27.35 22.61 13.80
C ALA A 59 -27.61 23.72 12.76
N LYS A 60 -28.87 24.08 12.49
CA LYS A 60 -29.20 25.22 11.61
C LYS A 60 -28.68 26.55 12.15
N ALA A 61 -28.42 26.68 13.45
CA ALA A 61 -27.83 27.87 14.05
C ALA A 61 -26.29 27.92 13.92
N TYR A 62 -25.62 26.81 13.58
CA TYR A 62 -24.18 26.80 13.35
C TYR A 62 -23.78 27.69 12.18
N ARG A 63 -22.70 28.45 12.37
CA ARG A 63 -22.03 29.27 11.35
C ARG A 63 -20.52 29.02 11.44
N PRO A 64 -19.83 28.79 10.31
CA PRO A 64 -18.36 28.74 10.31
C PRO A 64 -17.79 30.10 10.73
N GLN A 65 -16.53 30.11 11.17
CA GLN A 65 -15.78 31.32 11.46
C GLN A 65 -15.24 32.00 10.19
N THR A 66 -15.08 31.24 9.10
CA THR A 66 -14.60 31.74 7.82
C THR A 66 -15.64 31.57 6.70
N ASP A 67 -15.68 32.54 5.77
CA ASP A 67 -16.46 32.42 4.53
C ASP A 67 -15.77 31.53 3.49
N HIS A 68 -14.45 31.35 3.62
CA HIS A 68 -13.63 30.49 2.77
C HIS A 68 -13.24 29.22 3.52
N VAL A 69 -13.44 28.06 2.89
CA VAL A 69 -12.97 26.76 3.42
C VAL A 69 -11.54 26.54 2.97
N GLY A 70 -10.58 26.65 3.89
CA GLY A 70 -9.17 26.42 3.58
C GLY A 70 -8.89 24.96 3.21
N LEU A 71 -8.37 24.68 2.03
CA LEU A 71 -8.14 23.33 1.51
C LEU A 71 -6.65 23.00 1.42
N PHE A 72 -6.18 22.10 2.28
CA PHE A 72 -4.77 21.71 2.39
C PHE A 72 -4.58 20.21 2.20
N ALA A 73 -3.43 19.76 1.71
CA ALA A 73 -2.98 18.37 1.84
C ALA A 73 -1.77 18.27 2.76
N ARG A 74 -1.81 17.33 3.71
CA ARG A 74 -0.64 17.00 4.53
C ARG A 74 0.50 16.53 3.63
N ALA A 75 1.74 16.94 3.85
CA ALA A 75 2.87 16.51 3.03
C ALA A 75 4.00 15.89 3.86
N GLN A 76 4.49 14.75 3.39
CA GLN A 76 5.59 14.00 4.00
C GLN A 76 6.94 14.45 3.43
N LEU A 77 6.94 14.95 2.19
CA LEU A 77 8.03 15.63 1.47
C LEU A 77 9.25 14.75 1.13
N LYS A 78 9.32 13.53 1.67
CA LYS A 78 10.40 12.56 1.44
C LYS A 78 10.27 11.79 0.11
N TYR A 79 9.11 11.86 -0.55
CA TYR A 79 8.83 11.16 -1.82
C TYR A 79 8.89 12.12 -3.02
N GLY A 80 9.87 13.02 -3.03
CA GLY A 80 10.01 14.03 -4.07
C GLY A 80 10.12 13.44 -5.49
N ALA A 81 9.60 14.17 -6.48
CA ALA A 81 9.54 13.73 -7.88
C ALA A 81 10.91 13.58 -8.56
N GLN A 82 12.00 14.04 -7.93
CA GLN A 82 13.37 13.86 -8.40
C GLN A 82 13.93 12.44 -8.17
N ARG A 83 13.29 11.64 -7.31
CA ARG A 83 13.79 10.31 -6.96
C ARG A 83 13.75 9.36 -8.16
N THR A 84 14.68 8.42 -8.19
CA THR A 84 14.86 7.45 -9.28
C THR A 84 14.56 6.01 -8.87
N ASP A 85 14.21 5.80 -7.60
CA ASP A 85 14.01 4.51 -6.96
C ASP A 85 12.53 4.15 -6.77
N PHE A 86 11.64 4.65 -7.64
CA PHE A 86 10.21 4.33 -7.59
C PHE A 86 9.81 2.93 -8.07
N LEU A 87 10.73 2.24 -8.74
CA LEU A 87 10.46 0.94 -9.34
C LEU A 87 10.53 -0.16 -8.27
N HIS A 88 9.68 -1.19 -8.40
CA HIS A 88 9.60 -2.40 -7.57
C HIS A 88 9.23 -2.23 -6.09
N ARG A 89 9.44 -1.03 -5.54
CA ARG A 89 9.26 -0.76 -4.10
C ARG A 89 7.85 -0.33 -3.72
N TRP A 90 7.25 0.56 -4.51
CA TRP A 90 5.96 1.17 -4.22
C TRP A 90 4.92 0.73 -5.26
N TYR A 91 3.64 0.84 -4.91
CA TYR A 91 2.53 0.49 -5.82
C TYR A 91 2.51 1.31 -7.10
N GLU A 92 3.10 2.51 -7.01
CA GLU A 92 2.96 3.52 -8.01
C GLU A 92 4.10 4.54 -7.91
N ARG A 93 4.19 5.37 -8.94
CA ARG A 93 5.10 6.50 -9.02
C ARG A 93 4.36 7.80 -9.33
N PRO A 94 4.91 8.97 -8.93
CA PRO A 94 4.42 10.27 -9.37
C PRO A 94 4.32 10.38 -10.88
N LEU A 95 3.24 10.99 -11.37
CA LEU A 95 3.04 11.28 -12.79
C LEU A 95 4.16 12.18 -13.31
N HIS A 96 4.49 13.21 -12.53
CA HIS A 96 5.51 14.21 -12.85
C HIS A 96 6.93 13.85 -12.36
N GLN A 97 7.23 12.57 -12.11
CA GLN A 97 8.60 12.14 -11.80
C GLN A 97 9.58 12.60 -12.89
N ASN A 98 10.75 13.10 -12.50
CA ASN A 98 11.79 13.49 -13.46
C ASN A 98 13.20 13.25 -12.89
N SER A 99 13.88 12.24 -13.45
CA SER A 99 15.22 11.84 -13.02
C SER A 99 16.31 12.87 -13.32
N THR A 100 16.09 13.86 -14.20
CA THR A 100 17.12 14.90 -14.46
C THR A 100 17.40 15.77 -13.24
N TRP A 101 16.42 15.93 -12.35
CA TRP A 101 16.57 16.67 -11.10
C TRP A 101 17.41 15.95 -10.05
N ALA A 102 17.67 14.65 -10.21
CA ALA A 102 18.53 13.90 -9.31
C ALA A 102 20.00 14.35 -9.39
N GLU A 103 20.43 14.83 -10.56
CA GLU A 103 21.83 15.24 -10.81
C GLU A 103 22.20 16.53 -10.07
N THR A 104 21.21 17.38 -9.81
CA THR A 104 21.35 18.66 -9.10
C THR A 104 20.79 18.61 -7.68
N ALA A 105 20.41 17.42 -7.19
CA ALA A 105 19.93 17.25 -5.83
C ALA A 105 21.06 17.49 -4.81
N GLU A 106 20.82 18.42 -3.89
CA GLU A 106 21.77 18.72 -2.81
C GLU A 106 21.81 17.57 -1.80
N TYR A 107 23.01 17.09 -1.47
CA TYR A 107 23.18 16.05 -0.46
C TYR A 107 22.65 16.50 0.90
N GLY A 108 21.78 15.69 1.50
CA GLY A 108 21.18 15.95 2.81
C GLY A 108 19.95 16.86 2.78
N ARG A 109 19.53 17.36 1.60
CA ARG A 109 18.26 18.06 1.41
C ARG A 109 17.20 17.11 0.88
N ILE A 110 15.95 17.24 1.33
CA ILE A 110 14.83 16.42 0.83
C ILE A 110 14.05 17.12 -0.29
N LEU A 111 14.04 18.45 -0.34
CA LEU A 111 13.30 19.23 -1.32
C LEU A 111 14.19 19.74 -2.46
N HIS A 112 14.00 19.19 -3.65
CA HIS A 112 14.58 19.76 -4.87
C HIS A 112 13.76 20.97 -5.34
N PRO A 113 14.36 22.13 -5.68
CA PRO A 113 13.63 23.34 -6.07
C PRO A 113 12.65 23.13 -7.24
N GLU A 114 13.08 22.46 -8.32
CA GLU A 114 12.20 22.24 -9.48
C GLU A 114 11.07 21.24 -9.18
N ALA A 115 11.32 20.25 -8.33
CA ALA A 115 10.27 19.32 -7.89
C ALA A 115 9.24 20.02 -7.00
N TRP A 116 9.69 20.98 -6.18
CA TRP A 116 8.82 21.82 -5.37
C TRP A 116 7.98 22.77 -6.23
N LYS A 117 8.58 23.45 -7.22
CA LYS A 117 7.82 24.28 -8.18
C LYS A 117 6.72 23.47 -8.87
N LYS A 118 7.05 22.25 -9.33
CA LYS A 118 6.04 21.37 -9.94
C LYS A 118 4.95 20.96 -8.94
N THR A 119 5.33 20.69 -7.69
CA THR A 119 4.35 20.45 -6.61
C THR A 119 3.41 21.64 -6.44
N THR A 120 3.94 22.85 -6.30
CA THR A 120 3.16 24.09 -6.15
C THR A 120 2.24 24.32 -7.35
N GLU A 121 2.72 24.11 -8.58
CA GLU A 121 1.92 24.18 -9.80
C GLU A 121 0.73 23.22 -9.74
N THR A 122 0.96 21.95 -9.37
CA THR A 122 -0.11 20.95 -9.31
C THR A 122 -1.10 21.17 -8.17
N VAL A 123 -0.65 21.66 -7.01
CA VAL A 123 -1.53 22.08 -5.90
C VAL A 123 -2.47 23.20 -6.39
N ARG A 124 -1.94 24.18 -7.13
CA ARG A 124 -2.72 25.27 -7.73
C ARG A 124 -3.71 24.78 -8.80
N LEU A 125 -3.36 23.76 -9.58
CA LEU A 125 -4.29 23.16 -10.56
C LEU A 125 -5.57 22.62 -9.89
N GLY A 126 -5.42 22.00 -8.71
CA GLY A 126 -6.55 21.55 -7.88
C GLY A 126 -7.26 22.67 -7.09
N LYS A 127 -6.86 23.94 -7.25
CA LYS A 127 -7.34 25.09 -6.46
C LYS A 127 -7.25 24.89 -4.93
N MET A 128 -6.25 24.14 -4.49
CA MET A 128 -5.94 24.01 -3.07
C MET A 128 -5.22 25.27 -2.57
N ASP A 129 -5.41 25.61 -1.31
CA ASP A 129 -4.77 26.77 -0.69
C ASP A 129 -3.30 26.52 -0.34
N GLY A 130 -2.92 25.25 -0.12
CA GLY A 130 -1.53 24.89 0.12
C GLY A 130 -1.34 23.48 0.71
N LEU A 131 -0.28 23.33 1.51
CA LEU A 131 0.06 22.07 2.18
C LEU A 131 0.04 22.22 3.70
N ALA A 132 -0.27 21.13 4.40
CA ALA A 132 -0.10 21.00 5.84
C ALA A 132 1.21 20.25 6.15
N VAL A 133 2.05 20.77 7.04
CA VAL A 133 3.39 20.20 7.29
C VAL A 133 3.77 20.25 8.77
N CYS A 134 4.23 19.12 9.31
CA CYS A 134 4.91 19.05 10.60
C CYS A 134 6.38 19.50 10.44
N ILE A 135 6.63 20.81 10.52
CA ILE A 135 7.93 21.43 10.20
C ILE A 135 9.06 21.11 11.19
N SER A 136 8.73 20.61 12.37
CA SER A 136 9.70 20.21 13.41
C SER A 136 10.25 18.81 13.22
N GLN A 137 9.67 17.99 12.35
CA GLN A 137 10.28 16.71 12.00
C GLN A 137 11.50 16.94 11.11
N SER A 138 12.55 16.14 11.36
CA SER A 138 13.85 16.29 10.70
C SER A 138 13.71 16.44 9.18
N SER A 139 14.41 17.42 8.61
CA SER A 139 14.43 17.80 7.17
C SER A 139 13.17 18.44 6.59
N ARG A 140 12.03 18.47 7.30
CA ARG A 140 10.81 19.15 6.80
C ARG A 140 10.85 20.66 6.94
N SER A 141 11.73 21.19 7.78
CA SER A 141 11.92 22.64 7.94
C SER A 141 12.38 23.33 6.64
N GLU A 142 12.91 22.59 5.66
CA GLU A 142 13.22 23.11 4.33
C GLU A 142 12.02 23.77 3.66
N VAL A 143 10.79 23.36 4.03
CA VAL A 143 9.56 23.97 3.50
C VAL A 143 9.49 25.47 3.80
N ILE A 144 10.06 25.94 4.90
CA ILE A 144 10.07 27.37 5.27
C ILE A 144 10.77 28.20 4.19
N GLU A 145 11.91 27.71 3.69
CA GLU A 145 12.68 28.37 2.63
C GLU A 145 12.01 28.17 1.25
N LYS A 146 11.61 26.93 0.92
CA LYS A 146 11.10 26.61 -0.43
C LYS A 146 9.72 27.20 -0.70
N SER A 147 8.88 27.35 0.32
CA SER A 147 7.51 27.85 0.17
C SER A 147 7.40 29.37 -0.06
N VAL A 148 8.52 30.09 -0.06
CA VAL A 148 8.58 31.53 -0.37
C VAL A 148 9.52 31.84 -1.54
N MET A 149 10.11 30.81 -2.15
CA MET A 149 11.00 30.99 -3.29
C MET A 149 10.20 31.32 -4.56
N PRO A 150 10.77 32.07 -5.52
CA PRO A 150 10.12 32.36 -6.79
C PRO A 150 9.62 31.10 -7.53
N GLY A 151 8.32 31.07 -7.83
CA GLY A 151 7.62 29.95 -8.46
C GLY A 151 7.30 28.77 -7.53
N GLY A 152 7.75 28.81 -6.28
CA GLY A 152 7.48 27.82 -5.23
C GLY A 152 6.53 28.32 -4.14
N GLU A 153 5.94 29.52 -4.31
CA GLU A 153 5.17 30.19 -3.27
C GLU A 153 3.93 29.37 -2.89
N MET A 154 3.78 29.03 -1.62
CA MET A 154 2.67 28.19 -1.17
C MET A 154 2.32 28.48 0.27
N THR A 155 1.03 28.55 0.59
CA THR A 155 0.59 28.67 1.98
C THR A 155 0.87 27.38 2.75
N ILE A 156 1.37 27.49 3.97
CA ILE A 156 1.68 26.34 4.82
C ILE A 156 0.83 26.36 6.08
N LEU A 157 -0.03 25.35 6.24
CA LEU A 157 -0.68 25.05 7.51
C LEU A 157 0.31 24.26 8.38
N VAL A 158 0.61 24.73 9.58
CA VAL A 158 1.64 24.11 10.42
C VAL A 158 1.02 23.09 11.39
N GLU A 159 1.55 21.86 11.35
CA GLU A 159 1.23 20.83 12.33
C GLU A 159 2.29 20.79 13.44
N LEU A 160 1.86 20.64 14.68
CA LEU A 160 2.70 20.39 15.85
C LEU A 160 3.28 18.96 15.83
N PRO A 161 4.45 18.72 16.47
CA PRO A 161 5.06 17.40 16.51
C PRO A 161 4.20 16.36 17.23
N TYR A 162 4.34 15.10 16.78
CA TYR A 162 3.50 13.99 17.26
C TYR A 162 3.98 13.46 18.62
N ASP A 163 5.29 13.33 18.81
CA ASP A 163 5.96 12.64 19.94
C ASP A 163 6.18 13.54 21.17
N TYR A 164 5.11 14.17 21.65
CA TYR A 164 5.16 15.02 22.83
C TYR A 164 5.69 14.31 24.08
N HIS A 165 5.42 13.00 24.22
CA HIS A 165 5.85 12.21 25.38
C HIS A 165 7.38 12.18 25.55
N ASP A 166 8.13 12.34 24.47
CA ASP A 166 9.60 12.34 24.48
C ASP A 166 10.19 13.77 24.44
N THR A 167 9.46 14.76 23.90
CA THR A 167 10.01 16.11 23.63
C THR A 167 9.42 17.25 24.50
N GLY A 168 8.25 17.05 25.12
CA GLY A 168 7.58 18.03 25.98
C GLY A 168 7.06 19.30 25.27
N ILE A 169 6.56 20.27 26.06
CA ILE A 169 5.93 21.53 25.55
C ILE A 169 6.93 22.40 24.78
N ALA A 170 8.22 22.32 25.10
CA ALA A 170 9.26 23.13 24.46
C ALA A 170 9.28 22.95 22.93
N ALA A 171 9.11 21.73 22.44
CA ALA A 171 9.06 21.45 21.01
C ALA A 171 7.86 22.13 20.32
N PHE A 172 6.72 22.22 21.00
CA PHE A 172 5.55 22.93 20.47
C PHE A 172 5.79 24.44 20.38
N LEU A 173 6.44 25.01 21.40
CA LEU A 173 6.79 26.43 21.41
C LEU A 173 7.80 26.77 20.31
N GLU A 174 8.76 25.88 20.03
CA GLU A 174 9.72 26.05 18.94
C GLU A 174 9.03 26.00 17.57
N THR A 175 8.15 25.02 17.35
CA THR A 175 7.35 24.94 16.11
C THR A 175 6.49 26.19 15.92
N ALA A 176 5.83 26.65 16.99
CA ALA A 176 5.00 27.85 16.95
C ALA A 176 5.81 29.12 16.65
N GLU A 177 7.02 29.25 17.20
CA GLU A 177 7.93 30.36 16.91
C GLU A 177 8.31 30.42 15.43
N ARG A 178 8.69 29.26 14.86
CA ARG A 178 8.99 29.13 13.42
C ARG A 178 7.76 29.48 12.57
N ALA A 179 6.59 28.96 12.92
CA ALA A 179 5.34 29.22 12.22
C ALA A 179 4.95 30.71 12.25
N LEU A 180 5.18 31.39 13.38
CA LEU A 180 4.88 32.80 13.52
C LEU A 180 5.77 33.67 12.62
N ALA A 181 7.03 33.29 12.44
CA ALA A 181 7.99 33.98 11.58
C ALA A 181 7.76 33.74 10.08
N MET A 182 7.00 32.71 9.70
CA MET A 182 6.68 32.42 8.30
C MET A 182 5.69 33.45 7.74
N PRO A 183 6.04 34.16 6.64
CA PRO A 183 5.14 35.14 6.01
C PRO A 183 3.93 34.49 5.35
N ASN A 184 4.03 33.21 5.00
CA ASN A 184 3.05 32.40 4.29
C ASN A 184 2.46 31.27 5.15
N ALA A 185 2.63 31.32 6.48
CA ALA A 185 1.87 30.44 7.36
C ALA A 185 0.37 30.70 7.22
N TYR A 186 -0.46 29.65 7.25
CA TYR A 186 -1.91 29.79 7.18
C TYR A 186 -2.44 30.55 8.40
N ARG A 187 -3.28 31.55 8.12
CA ARG A 187 -3.84 32.44 9.15
C ARG A 187 -5.33 32.62 8.95
N ILE A 188 -6.04 32.71 10.06
CA ILE A 188 -7.42 33.19 10.12
C ILE A 188 -7.40 34.40 11.05
N ASP A 189 -7.94 35.54 10.59
CA ASP A 189 -7.94 36.82 11.32
C ASP A 189 -6.55 37.23 11.85
N GLY A 190 -5.50 36.96 11.06
CA GLY A 190 -4.11 37.25 11.41
C GLY A 190 -3.43 36.24 12.35
N LYS A 191 -4.18 35.32 12.98
CA LYS A 191 -3.67 34.29 13.91
C LYS A 191 -3.17 33.06 13.15
N VAL A 192 -1.99 32.53 13.51
CA VAL A 192 -1.48 31.29 12.91
C VAL A 192 -2.35 30.12 13.34
N VAL A 193 -2.80 29.30 12.39
CA VAL A 193 -3.48 28.04 12.69
C VAL A 193 -2.44 26.95 12.97
N LEU A 194 -2.53 26.32 14.14
CA LEU A 194 -1.72 25.19 14.57
C LEU A 194 -2.62 23.98 14.80
N THR A 195 -2.33 22.88 14.10
CA THR A 195 -3.03 21.61 14.33
C THR A 195 -2.12 20.54 14.92
N ARG A 196 -2.70 19.50 15.53
CA ARG A 196 -1.91 18.36 16.03
C ARG A 196 -2.60 17.03 15.78
N TYR A 197 -1.93 16.20 14.99
CA TYR A 197 -2.15 14.75 14.89
C TYR A 197 -1.24 13.99 15.89
N PRO A 198 -1.56 12.78 16.37
CA PRO A 198 -2.83 12.04 16.23
C PRO A 198 -3.95 12.59 17.14
N VAL A 199 -5.10 11.91 17.08
CA VAL A 199 -6.27 12.14 17.96
C VAL A 199 -5.85 12.18 19.43
N VAL A 200 -6.34 13.17 20.16
CA VAL A 200 -6.13 13.33 21.60
C VAL A 200 -7.07 12.38 22.34
N LYS A 201 -6.53 11.62 23.29
CA LYS A 201 -7.32 10.77 24.19
C LYS A 201 -7.89 11.58 25.35
N GLU A 202 -8.94 11.10 26.00
CA GLU A 202 -9.54 11.79 27.16
C GLU A 202 -8.49 12.11 28.24
N ALA A 203 -7.61 11.16 28.54
CA ALA A 203 -6.52 11.33 29.51
C ALA A 203 -5.48 12.40 29.12
N GLU A 204 -5.47 12.83 27.86
CA GLU A 204 -4.55 13.81 27.30
C GLU A 204 -5.22 15.20 27.14
N LEU A 205 -6.50 15.38 27.47
CA LEU A 205 -7.19 16.65 27.24
C LEU A 205 -6.59 17.83 28.02
N ASP A 206 -6.06 17.60 29.22
CA ASP A 206 -5.36 18.63 30.01
C ASP A 206 -4.09 19.14 29.33
N LEU A 207 -3.49 18.34 28.44
CA LEU A 207 -2.35 18.78 27.65
C LEU A 207 -2.74 19.93 26.72
N CYS A 208 -3.90 19.86 26.06
CA CYS A 208 -4.34 20.90 25.13
C CYS A 208 -4.40 22.27 25.81
N GLU A 209 -4.95 22.33 27.03
CA GLU A 209 -5.02 23.55 27.81
C GLU A 209 -3.63 24.05 28.23
N LYS A 210 -2.74 23.16 28.67
CA LYS A 210 -1.35 23.49 29.02
C LYS A 210 -0.60 24.09 27.84
N VAL A 211 -0.77 23.53 26.65
CA VAL A 211 -0.12 24.02 25.41
C VAL A 211 -0.62 25.41 25.05
N ARG A 212 -1.94 25.62 25.06
CA ARG A 212 -2.53 26.94 24.78
C ARG A 212 -2.07 28.00 25.77
N LYS A 213 -2.03 27.66 27.06
CA LYS A 213 -1.53 28.55 28.12
C LYS A 213 -0.07 28.91 27.88
N ALA A 214 0.79 27.93 27.61
CA ALA A 214 2.21 28.16 27.35
C ALA A 214 2.45 29.04 26.11
N LEU A 215 1.65 28.86 25.04
CA LEU A 215 1.70 29.70 23.85
C LEU A 215 1.28 31.15 24.16
N THR A 216 0.21 31.32 24.96
CA THR A 216 -0.28 32.63 25.40
C THR A 216 0.75 33.36 26.25
N GLU A 217 1.38 32.66 27.21
CA GLU A 217 2.39 33.23 28.09
C GLU A 217 3.65 33.66 27.32
N LYS A 218 4.08 32.90 26.32
CA LYS A 218 5.30 33.19 25.55
C LYS A 218 5.08 34.23 24.45
N PHE A 219 3.96 34.18 23.73
CA PHE A 219 3.74 34.97 22.50
C PHE A 219 2.57 35.95 22.55
N GLY A 220 1.75 35.88 23.59
CA GLY A 220 0.51 36.65 23.74
C GLY A 220 -0.74 35.90 23.29
N PRO A 221 -1.94 36.33 23.73
CA PRO A 221 -3.21 35.60 23.56
C PRO A 221 -3.75 35.57 22.12
N ASP A 222 -3.37 36.52 21.27
CA ASP A 222 -3.95 36.72 19.94
C ASP A 222 -3.01 36.33 18.79
N LYS A 223 -2.14 35.35 19.00
CA LYS A 223 -1.17 34.91 17.97
C LYS A 223 -1.55 33.60 17.29
N PHE A 224 -2.27 32.71 17.98
CA PHE A 224 -2.49 31.34 17.52
C PHE A 224 -3.96 30.93 17.63
N ILE A 225 -4.36 30.02 16.73
CA ILE A 225 -5.56 29.20 16.82
C ILE A 225 -5.07 27.76 16.97
N VAL A 226 -5.34 27.12 18.10
CA VAL A 226 -4.80 25.80 18.43
C VAL A 226 -5.91 24.75 18.46
N ILE A 227 -5.83 23.79 17.53
CA ILE A 227 -6.88 22.79 17.32
C ILE A 227 -6.26 21.39 17.25
N PHE A 228 -6.71 20.48 18.12
CA PHE A 228 -6.25 19.10 18.11
C PHE A 228 -7.29 18.17 17.47
N TYR A 229 -6.81 17.03 16.97
CA TYR A 229 -7.70 15.97 16.46
C TYR A 229 -8.49 15.35 17.62
N VAL A 230 -9.80 15.16 17.44
CA VAL A 230 -10.75 14.63 18.44
C VAL A 230 -11.71 13.67 17.75
N SER A 231 -12.03 12.55 18.40
CA SER A 231 -13.13 11.68 17.99
C SER A 231 -14.37 11.98 18.82
N ALA A 232 -15.56 11.90 18.22
CA ALA A 232 -16.80 11.98 19.00
C ALA A 232 -16.94 10.80 19.99
N PHE A 233 -16.31 9.66 19.69
CA PHE A 233 -16.43 8.42 20.46
C PHE A 233 -15.04 7.88 20.84
N GLU A 234 -14.59 8.19 22.06
CA GLU A 234 -13.22 7.97 22.58
C GLU A 234 -12.58 6.60 22.28
N ARG A 235 -13.37 5.51 22.18
CA ARG A 235 -12.84 4.13 22.08
C ARG A 235 -13.45 3.25 20.99
N SER A 236 -14.61 3.59 20.44
CA SER A 236 -15.27 2.91 19.31
C SER A 236 -16.72 3.36 19.26
N LEU A 237 -17.34 3.31 18.09
CA LEU A 237 -18.80 3.35 18.01
C LEU A 237 -19.43 2.23 18.88
N PRO A 238 -20.61 2.47 19.50
CA PRO A 238 -21.32 1.47 20.30
C PRO A 238 -21.57 0.15 19.56
N ALA A 239 -21.56 -0.98 20.27
CA ALA A 239 -21.97 -2.24 19.67
C ALA A 239 -23.49 -2.29 19.50
N GLY A 240 -23.97 -2.17 18.26
CA GLY A 240 -25.42 -2.19 17.93
C GLY A 240 -25.94 -0.80 17.51
N PRO A 241 -27.26 -0.62 17.44
CA PRO A 241 -27.87 0.69 17.19
C PRO A 241 -27.42 1.72 18.23
N MET A 242 -27.22 2.96 17.81
CA MET A 242 -26.88 4.03 18.76
C MET A 242 -28.10 4.41 19.60
N THR A 243 -27.86 4.60 20.89
CA THR A 243 -28.86 5.01 21.87
C THR A 243 -28.73 6.49 22.18
N VAL A 244 -29.79 7.08 22.75
CA VAL A 244 -29.78 8.43 23.32
C VAL A 244 -28.58 8.63 24.26
N GLN A 245 -28.30 7.66 25.13
CA GLN A 245 -27.18 7.71 26.06
C GLN A 245 -25.83 7.84 25.33
N SER A 246 -25.61 7.05 24.27
CA SER A 246 -24.36 7.11 23.52
C SER A 246 -24.15 8.44 22.79
N LEU A 247 -25.23 9.03 22.26
CA LEU A 247 -25.20 10.33 21.61
C LEU A 247 -24.93 11.47 22.60
N GLU A 248 -25.58 11.46 23.77
CA GLU A 248 -25.34 12.47 24.81
C GLU A 248 -23.93 12.35 25.42
N GLN A 249 -23.40 11.14 25.57
CA GLN A 249 -22.00 10.94 25.96
C GLN A 249 -21.04 11.56 24.94
N ALA A 250 -21.32 11.37 23.65
CA ALA A 250 -20.53 12.00 22.59
C ALA A 250 -20.64 13.53 22.64
N ARG A 251 -21.85 14.09 22.79
CA ARG A 251 -22.03 15.56 22.95
C ARG A 251 -21.22 16.09 24.11
N GLU A 252 -21.31 15.46 25.28
CA GLU A 252 -20.59 15.93 26.47
C GLU A 252 -19.08 15.81 26.31
N HIS A 253 -18.58 14.76 25.64
CA HIS A 253 -17.16 14.66 25.29
C HIS A 253 -16.72 15.82 24.37
N LEU A 254 -17.51 16.15 23.34
CA LEU A 254 -17.22 17.29 22.46
C LEU A 254 -17.21 18.62 23.22
N ARG A 255 -18.15 18.84 24.16
CA ARG A 255 -18.16 20.04 25.02
C ARG A 255 -16.89 20.15 25.85
N ARG A 256 -16.45 19.05 26.50
CA ARG A 256 -15.21 19.02 27.28
C ARG A 256 -13.99 19.38 26.42
N CYS A 257 -13.94 18.89 25.19
CA CYS A 257 -12.89 19.22 24.24
C CYS A 257 -12.90 20.71 23.85
N LEU A 258 -14.06 21.25 23.48
CA LEU A 258 -14.23 22.65 23.06
C LEU A 258 -13.87 23.67 24.14
N ARG A 259 -14.05 23.34 25.43
CA ARG A 259 -13.64 24.20 26.55
C ARG A 259 -12.12 24.37 26.64
N LYS A 260 -11.34 23.40 26.15
CA LYS A 260 -9.87 23.35 26.27
C LYS A 260 -9.11 23.77 25.01
N MET A 261 -9.80 23.93 23.88
CA MET A 261 -9.21 24.20 22.57
C MET A 261 -9.91 25.37 21.88
N ASP A 262 -9.31 25.92 20.83
CA ASP A 262 -9.94 27.00 20.03
C ASP A 262 -10.95 26.46 19.01
N GLY A 263 -11.02 25.14 18.85
CA GLY A 263 -11.96 24.46 17.96
C GLY A 263 -11.89 22.94 18.09
N LEU A 264 -12.52 22.25 17.16
CA LEU A 264 -12.43 20.80 16.99
C LEU A 264 -11.81 20.47 15.64
N PHE A 265 -10.91 19.50 15.61
CA PHE A 265 -10.52 18.84 14.37
C PHE A 265 -11.05 17.42 14.43
N MET A 266 -12.05 17.08 13.63
CA MET A 266 -12.70 15.76 13.70
C MET A 266 -11.72 14.63 13.31
N ALA A 267 -11.82 13.44 13.90
CA ALA A 267 -10.92 12.34 13.56
C ALA A 267 -11.32 11.63 12.26
N GLY A 268 -12.64 11.47 12.03
CA GLY A 268 -13.22 10.99 10.77
C GLY A 268 -13.01 9.51 10.48
N TRP A 269 -12.70 8.67 11.48
CA TRP A 269 -12.54 7.21 11.31
C TRP A 269 -13.85 6.45 11.54
N GLU A 270 -14.82 7.07 12.21
CA GLU A 270 -16.10 6.49 12.61
C GLU A 270 -16.98 6.15 11.40
N VAL A 271 -16.63 6.64 10.22
CA VAL A 271 -17.44 6.61 9.00
C VAL A 271 -17.03 5.50 8.04
N TYR A 272 -16.02 4.71 8.37
CA TYR A 272 -15.54 3.63 7.52
C TYR A 272 -15.97 2.26 8.06
N TRP A 273 -16.69 1.49 7.25
CA TRP A 273 -17.13 0.15 7.62
C TRP A 273 -17.31 -0.81 6.43
N PRO A 274 -16.83 -2.07 6.51
CA PRO A 274 -15.65 -2.49 7.26
C PRO A 274 -14.37 -1.83 6.72
N ARG A 275 -14.43 -1.24 5.52
CA ARG A 275 -13.37 -0.48 4.83
C ARG A 275 -13.91 0.61 3.90
N ARG A 276 -15.24 0.75 3.79
CA ARG A 276 -15.91 1.66 2.84
C ARG A 276 -16.53 2.84 3.55
N TYR A 277 -16.60 3.96 2.86
CA TYR A 277 -17.17 5.17 3.42
C TYR A 277 -18.70 5.08 3.52
N ASN A 278 -19.24 5.38 4.70
CA ASN A 278 -20.67 5.48 4.96
C ASN A 278 -21.11 6.95 4.98
N ALA A 279 -21.43 7.48 3.79
CA ALA A 279 -21.85 8.86 3.61
C ALA A 279 -23.14 9.20 4.38
N ALA A 280 -24.10 8.28 4.42
CA ALA A 280 -25.37 8.49 5.12
C ALA A 280 -25.13 8.66 6.63
N PHE A 281 -24.34 7.78 7.25
CA PHE A 281 -24.03 7.91 8.68
C PHE A 281 -23.31 9.23 9.00
N GLU A 282 -22.30 9.61 8.20
CA GLU A 282 -21.59 10.87 8.47
C GLU A 282 -22.53 12.07 8.33
N ARG A 283 -23.28 12.19 7.23
CA ARG A 283 -24.15 13.35 6.95
C ARG A 283 -25.36 13.42 7.85
N GLU A 284 -26.00 12.30 8.13
CA GLU A 284 -27.30 12.29 8.81
C GLU A 284 -27.18 12.24 10.31
N VAL A 285 -26.02 11.80 10.84
CA VAL A 285 -25.81 11.58 12.27
C VAL A 285 -24.63 12.39 12.80
N LEU A 286 -23.43 12.22 12.25
CA LEU A 286 -22.24 12.90 12.79
C LEU A 286 -22.28 14.41 12.53
N VAL A 287 -22.62 14.86 11.32
CA VAL A 287 -22.71 16.30 11.00
C VAL A 287 -23.67 17.03 11.96
N PRO A 288 -24.92 16.59 12.18
CA PRO A 288 -25.80 17.17 13.20
C PRO A 288 -25.23 17.11 14.61
N LEU A 289 -24.57 16.01 15.00
CA LEU A 289 -23.95 15.89 16.32
C LEU A 289 -22.88 16.98 16.56
N TYR A 290 -21.95 17.17 15.63
CA TYR A 290 -20.91 18.19 15.78
C TYR A 290 -21.47 19.61 15.70
N GLN A 291 -22.33 19.89 14.71
CA GLN A 291 -22.90 21.23 14.50
C GLN A 291 -23.85 21.64 15.63
N SER A 292 -24.63 20.72 16.21
CA SER A 292 -25.51 21.04 17.34
C SER A 292 -24.73 21.50 18.57
N VAL A 293 -23.61 20.84 18.89
CA VAL A 293 -22.74 21.26 20.00
C VAL A 293 -22.06 22.60 19.68
N LEU A 294 -21.53 22.79 18.47
CA LEU A 294 -20.91 24.05 18.06
C LEU A 294 -21.91 25.23 18.01
N ALA A 295 -23.19 24.94 17.83
CA ALA A 295 -24.27 25.93 17.84
C ALA A 295 -24.71 26.33 19.26
N GLU A 296 -24.26 25.64 20.31
CA GLU A 296 -24.60 26.01 21.68
C GLU A 296 -24.04 27.40 22.03
N PRO A 297 -24.76 28.26 22.80
CA PRO A 297 -24.33 29.64 23.10
C PRO A 297 -22.94 29.78 23.73
N GLU A 298 -22.47 28.73 24.42
CA GLU A 298 -21.12 28.67 24.97
C GLU A 298 -20.05 28.77 23.86
N PHE A 299 -20.28 28.13 22.70
CA PHE A 299 -19.31 27.91 21.63
C PHE A 299 -19.61 28.66 20.33
N ALA A 300 -20.88 28.99 20.07
CA ALA A 300 -21.32 29.64 18.85
C ALA A 300 -20.57 30.95 18.59
N GLY A 301 -20.02 31.09 17.37
CA GLY A 301 -19.26 32.28 16.98
C GLY A 301 -17.88 32.42 17.62
N LYS A 302 -17.37 31.38 18.32
CA LYS A 302 -16.09 31.45 19.06
C LYS A 302 -15.15 30.29 18.76
N LYS A 303 -15.62 29.24 18.08
CA LYS A 303 -14.91 27.97 17.92
C LYS A 303 -14.80 27.59 16.46
N TYR A 304 -13.63 27.09 16.09
CA TYR A 304 -13.30 26.66 14.73
C TYR A 304 -13.60 25.16 14.54
N LEU A 305 -13.80 24.76 13.29
CA LEU A 305 -14.02 23.39 12.87
C LEU A 305 -13.07 23.01 11.73
N GLY A 306 -12.19 22.04 11.99
CA GLY A 306 -11.32 21.41 11.01
C GLY A 306 -11.74 19.97 10.71
N MET A 307 -11.45 19.49 9.50
CA MET A 307 -11.83 18.14 9.08
C MET A 307 -10.74 17.44 8.26
N PRO A 308 -10.39 16.17 8.55
CA PRO A 308 -9.50 15.39 7.73
C PRO A 308 -10.30 14.70 6.64
N MET A 309 -9.65 14.43 5.51
CA MET A 309 -10.22 13.61 4.46
C MET A 309 -9.16 12.71 3.83
N SER A 310 -9.49 11.44 3.59
CA SER A 310 -8.65 10.52 2.82
C SER A 310 -9.38 10.10 1.54
N PRO A 311 -8.70 10.02 0.38
CA PRO A 311 -9.31 9.55 -0.85
C PRO A 311 -9.41 8.01 -0.85
N GLY A 312 -8.64 7.35 0.01
CA GLY A 312 -8.51 5.90 0.14
C GLY A 312 -7.27 5.58 0.99
N HIS A 313 -7.07 4.31 1.32
CA HIS A 313 -5.86 3.79 1.96
C HIS A 313 -5.67 2.37 1.46
N GLU A 314 -4.96 2.23 0.35
CA GLU A 314 -5.03 1.03 -0.50
C GLU A 314 -3.70 0.29 -0.61
N ASN A 315 -2.86 0.36 0.40
CA ASN A 315 -1.69 -0.51 0.50
C ASN A 315 -2.13 -1.93 0.92
N CYS A 316 -2.15 -2.88 -0.03
CA CYS A 316 -2.46 -4.28 0.24
C CYS A 316 -1.34 -5.06 0.98
N TYR A 317 -0.12 -4.52 1.08
CA TYR A 317 0.95 -5.04 1.94
C TYR A 317 0.81 -4.59 3.40
N ARG A 318 0.04 -3.53 3.68
CA ARG A 318 -0.14 -2.99 5.04
C ARG A 318 -1.10 -3.81 5.90
N TRP A 319 -0.66 -4.05 7.13
CA TRP A 319 -1.13 -5.04 8.09
C TRP A 319 -2.39 -4.70 8.93
N SER A 320 -3.08 -3.61 8.62
CA SER A 320 -4.35 -3.17 9.23
C SER A 320 -4.65 -1.75 8.72
N TYR A 321 -5.91 -1.35 8.61
CA TYR A 321 -6.37 0.04 8.29
C TYR A 321 -6.43 0.44 6.81
N SER A 322 -6.87 -0.45 5.93
CA SER A 322 -7.09 -0.10 4.53
C SER A 322 -8.51 0.40 4.26
N ILE A 323 -8.63 1.52 3.56
CA ILE A 323 -9.88 2.19 3.18
C ILE A 323 -10.01 2.05 1.67
N ASP A 324 -11.13 1.52 1.21
CA ASP A 324 -11.44 1.40 -0.22
C ASP A 324 -11.78 2.80 -0.78
N SER A 325 -11.09 3.25 -1.82
CA SER A 325 -11.39 4.51 -2.49
C SER A 325 -12.70 4.42 -3.27
N GLN A 326 -13.12 3.19 -3.64
CA GLN A 326 -14.24 2.93 -4.53
C GLN A 326 -14.16 3.78 -5.81
N GLY A 327 -12.96 3.80 -6.40
CA GLY A 327 -12.61 4.71 -7.47
C GLY A 327 -12.45 6.13 -6.93
N THR A 328 -13.42 6.97 -7.25
CA THR A 328 -13.53 8.38 -6.83
C THR A 328 -14.66 8.62 -5.82
N TYR A 329 -15.54 7.64 -5.61
CA TYR A 329 -16.72 7.76 -4.77
C TYR A 329 -16.40 8.22 -3.35
N THR A 330 -15.42 7.59 -2.67
CA THR A 330 -15.04 7.98 -1.31
C THR A 330 -14.64 9.45 -1.24
N LEU A 331 -13.80 9.94 -2.17
CA LEU A 331 -13.38 11.34 -2.20
C LEU A 331 -14.55 12.30 -2.48
N ALA A 332 -15.34 12.02 -3.52
CA ALA A 332 -16.44 12.91 -3.92
C ALA A 332 -17.53 12.99 -2.85
N GLU A 333 -17.96 11.85 -2.30
CA GLU A 333 -18.99 11.84 -1.25
C GLU A 333 -18.48 12.49 0.04
N ARG A 334 -17.21 12.32 0.39
CA ARG A 334 -16.62 13.05 1.54
C ARG A 334 -16.69 14.55 1.30
N MET A 335 -16.40 15.05 0.11
CA MET A 335 -16.51 16.47 -0.22
C MET A 335 -17.95 17.00 -0.19
N GLU A 336 -18.94 16.24 -0.66
CA GLU A 336 -20.36 16.59 -0.46
C GLU A 336 -20.72 16.66 1.03
N THR A 337 -20.14 15.78 1.86
CA THR A 337 -20.30 15.87 3.32
C THR A 337 -19.65 17.12 3.89
N MET A 338 -18.47 17.52 3.39
CA MET A 338 -17.83 18.79 3.79
C MET A 338 -18.68 20.00 3.45
N ARG A 339 -19.38 19.96 2.31
CA ARG A 339 -20.32 21.01 1.91
C ARG A 339 -21.45 21.17 2.93
N ALA A 340 -21.98 20.07 3.48
CA ALA A 340 -22.99 20.10 4.53
C ALA A 340 -22.41 20.55 5.89
N LEU A 341 -21.21 20.07 6.22
CA LEU A 341 -20.53 20.36 7.49
C LEU A 341 -20.07 21.83 7.60
N ARG A 342 -19.66 22.45 6.49
CA ARG A 342 -19.09 23.80 6.43
C ARG A 342 -17.95 24.00 7.45
N PRO A 343 -16.84 23.24 7.33
CA PRO A 343 -15.65 23.44 8.18
C PRO A 343 -14.92 24.72 7.76
N ASP A 344 -14.12 25.29 8.66
CA ASP A 344 -13.25 26.44 8.36
C ASP A 344 -12.05 26.02 7.49
N PHE A 345 -11.59 24.77 7.64
CA PHE A 345 -10.52 24.21 6.82
C PHE A 345 -10.54 22.68 6.81
N ILE A 346 -9.96 22.11 5.74
CA ILE A 346 -9.85 20.69 5.47
C ILE A 346 -8.37 20.33 5.32
N ILE A 347 -7.96 19.21 5.93
CA ILE A 347 -6.63 18.62 5.71
C ILE A 347 -6.79 17.24 5.07
N CYS A 348 -6.45 17.16 3.79
CA CYS A 348 -6.33 15.95 3.00
C CYS A 348 -5.16 15.08 3.51
N CYS A 349 -5.39 13.76 3.67
CA CYS A 349 -4.58 12.87 4.49
C CYS A 349 -3.13 12.73 4.03
N GLU A 350 -2.84 12.76 2.72
CA GLU A 350 -1.48 13.11 2.28
C GLU A 350 -1.33 13.49 0.81
N TRP A 351 -0.40 14.40 0.52
CA TRP A 351 0.01 14.80 -0.82
C TRP A 351 0.83 13.69 -1.49
N ASP A 352 1.86 13.18 -0.83
CA ASP A 352 2.92 12.37 -1.45
C ASP A 352 3.24 11.04 -0.74
N GLU A 353 2.39 10.52 0.15
CA GLU A 353 2.68 9.27 0.89
C GLU A 353 2.49 7.99 0.02
N GLU A 354 3.56 7.64 -0.71
CA GLU A 354 3.59 6.49 -1.63
C GLU A 354 3.46 5.13 -0.93
N ASN A 355 3.99 5.01 0.30
CA ASN A 355 3.90 3.75 1.03
C ASN A 355 2.47 3.47 1.51
N GLU A 356 1.64 4.47 1.76
CA GLU A 356 0.25 4.24 2.19
C GLU A 356 -0.75 4.28 1.04
N ASN A 357 -0.35 4.78 -0.13
CA ASN A 357 -1.21 4.98 -1.29
C ASN A 357 -2.42 5.89 -0.94
N THR A 358 -2.14 6.93 -0.14
CA THR A 358 -3.10 7.95 0.35
C THR A 358 -2.96 9.27 -0.41
N HIS A 359 -2.12 9.30 -1.44
CA HIS A 359 -1.68 10.52 -2.12
C HIS A 359 -2.78 11.26 -2.89
N PHE A 360 -2.80 12.58 -2.72
CA PHE A 360 -3.53 13.52 -3.56
C PHE A 360 -2.72 13.98 -4.78
N ARG A 361 -1.40 13.80 -4.78
CA ARG A 361 -0.56 14.08 -5.95
C ARG A 361 -0.99 13.22 -7.16
N PRO A 362 -0.92 13.75 -8.40
CA PRO A 362 -1.08 12.97 -9.61
C PRO A 362 -0.10 11.81 -9.71
N THR A 363 -0.62 10.65 -10.11
CA THR A 363 0.14 9.43 -10.37
C THR A 363 -0.36 8.75 -11.63
N ILE A 364 0.32 7.71 -12.10
CA ILE A 364 0.06 7.06 -13.39
C ILE A 364 -1.35 6.45 -13.54
N PHE A 365 -1.94 5.98 -12.45
CA PHE A 365 -3.25 5.35 -12.35
C PHE A 365 -4.30 6.30 -11.74
N ASN A 366 -3.90 7.45 -11.20
CA ASN A 366 -4.85 8.49 -10.77
C ASN A 366 -5.03 9.61 -11.82
N GLY A 367 -4.04 9.85 -12.68
CA GLY A 367 -4.01 11.01 -13.56
C GLY A 367 -4.16 12.31 -12.77
N PHE A 368 -4.93 13.26 -13.30
CA PHE A 368 -5.35 14.49 -12.58
C PHE A 368 -6.75 14.37 -11.97
N VAL A 369 -7.32 13.17 -11.85
CA VAL A 369 -8.70 12.97 -11.37
C VAL A 369 -8.94 13.60 -9.99
N HIS A 370 -8.00 13.46 -9.05
CA HIS A 370 -8.13 14.10 -7.75
C HIS A 370 -8.12 15.63 -7.87
N GLN A 371 -7.25 16.21 -8.71
CA GLN A 371 -7.19 17.65 -8.94
C GLN A 371 -8.48 18.18 -9.59
N ARG A 372 -9.09 17.43 -10.52
CA ARG A 372 -10.39 17.79 -11.13
C ARG A 372 -11.49 17.86 -10.08
N LEU A 373 -11.58 16.86 -9.21
CA LEU A 373 -12.56 16.84 -8.11
C LEU A 373 -12.30 17.97 -7.11
N LEU A 374 -11.04 18.16 -6.68
CA LEU A 374 -10.67 19.25 -5.77
C LEU A 374 -11.00 20.62 -6.36
N ARG A 375 -10.72 20.83 -7.65
CA ARG A 375 -11.03 22.07 -8.37
C ARG A 375 -12.54 22.33 -8.42
N TYR A 376 -13.33 21.31 -8.75
CA TYR A 376 -14.79 21.39 -8.70
C TYR A 376 -15.28 21.81 -7.30
N TYR A 377 -14.87 21.09 -6.26
CA TYR A 377 -15.31 21.35 -4.89
C TYR A 377 -14.80 22.68 -4.33
N ALA A 378 -13.59 23.11 -4.68
CA ALA A 378 -13.08 24.43 -4.32
C ALA A 378 -13.96 25.56 -4.90
N ASN A 379 -14.50 25.38 -6.11
CA ASN A 379 -15.47 26.34 -6.65
C ASN A 379 -16.84 26.23 -5.96
N VAL A 380 -17.31 25.02 -5.65
CA VAL A 380 -18.55 24.80 -4.88
C VAL A 380 -18.47 25.48 -3.51
N PHE A 381 -17.38 25.30 -2.77
CA PHE A 381 -17.18 25.94 -1.46
C PHE A 381 -17.10 27.46 -1.56
N ALA A 382 -16.52 27.99 -2.65
CA ALA A 382 -16.45 29.42 -2.91
C ALA A 382 -17.73 30.00 -3.55
N GLY A 383 -18.79 29.21 -3.76
CA GLY A 383 -20.00 29.67 -4.44
C GLY A 383 -19.79 30.09 -5.91
N ARG A 384 -18.73 29.60 -6.56
CA ARG A 384 -18.37 29.92 -7.95
C ARG A 384 -18.90 28.85 -8.91
N ALA A 385 -19.09 29.24 -10.16
CA ALA A 385 -19.42 28.29 -11.22
C ALA A 385 -18.30 27.24 -11.38
N PRO A 386 -18.65 25.99 -11.74
CA PRO A 386 -17.67 25.00 -12.19
C PRO A 386 -16.87 25.53 -13.38
N GLU A 387 -15.67 24.98 -13.57
CA GLU A 387 -14.77 25.42 -14.63
C GLU A 387 -14.05 24.23 -15.26
N VAL A 388 -13.65 24.41 -16.51
CA VAL A 388 -12.88 23.44 -17.27
C VAL A 388 -11.49 23.27 -16.65
N PHE A 389 -11.00 22.03 -16.61
CA PHE A 389 -9.63 21.76 -16.20
C PHE A 389 -8.66 22.25 -17.29
N PRO A 390 -7.57 22.98 -16.98
CA PRO A 390 -6.68 23.54 -18.00
C PRO A 390 -6.13 22.47 -18.95
N GLY A 391 -6.22 22.73 -20.26
CA GLY A 391 -5.74 21.82 -21.32
C GLY A 391 -6.77 20.79 -21.80
N ASP A 392 -7.94 20.69 -21.17
CA ASP A 392 -9.00 19.77 -21.59
C ASP A 392 -9.56 20.04 -22.97
N ASP A 393 -9.86 18.96 -23.69
CA ASP A 393 -10.77 18.99 -24.83
C ASP A 393 -12.23 18.99 -24.35
N VAL A 394 -12.90 20.14 -24.51
CA VAL A 394 -14.28 20.36 -24.07
C VAL A 394 -15.32 19.61 -24.90
N ALA A 395 -14.95 19.06 -26.07
CA ALA A 395 -15.83 18.22 -26.87
C ALA A 395 -16.03 16.82 -26.26
N ILE A 396 -15.17 16.42 -25.32
CA ILE A 396 -15.27 15.13 -24.61
C ILE A 396 -15.99 15.36 -23.27
N PRO A 397 -16.94 14.50 -22.87
CA PRO A 397 -17.54 14.56 -21.53
C PRO A 397 -16.49 14.42 -20.42
N ASN A 398 -16.60 15.23 -19.35
CA ASN A 398 -15.72 15.14 -18.18
C ASN A 398 -16.14 13.98 -17.26
N LEU A 399 -16.07 12.75 -17.79
CA LEU A 399 -16.35 11.52 -17.06
C LEU A 399 -15.05 10.83 -16.65
N VAL A 400 -15.11 10.11 -15.53
CA VAL A 400 -14.05 9.23 -15.04
C VAL A 400 -14.60 7.82 -14.92
N VAL A 401 -13.93 6.86 -15.55
CA VAL A 401 -14.20 5.43 -15.41
C VAL A 401 -13.17 4.83 -14.47
N SER A 402 -13.61 4.25 -13.34
CA SER A 402 -12.71 3.69 -12.33
C SER A 402 -13.05 2.25 -12.00
N TYR A 403 -12.05 1.38 -11.89
CA TYR A 403 -12.19 -0.01 -11.45
C TYR A 403 -10.85 -0.53 -10.90
N ARG A 404 -10.89 -1.63 -10.15
CA ARG A 404 -9.67 -2.26 -9.62
C ARG A 404 -8.83 -2.86 -10.74
N LYS A 405 -7.51 -2.75 -10.62
CA LYS A 405 -6.57 -3.32 -11.60
C LYS A 405 -6.60 -4.85 -11.66
N SER A 406 -6.75 -5.49 -10.51
CA SER A 406 -6.86 -6.93 -10.38
C SER A 406 -7.93 -7.34 -9.36
N LEU A 407 -8.55 -8.50 -9.60
CA LEU A 407 -9.60 -9.08 -8.76
C LEU A 407 -9.39 -10.60 -8.63
N ILE A 408 -9.87 -11.15 -7.52
CA ILE A 408 -9.92 -12.60 -7.28
C ILE A 408 -11.35 -13.12 -7.28
N ALA A 409 -11.51 -14.43 -7.52
CA ALA A 409 -12.80 -15.09 -7.38
C ALA A 409 -13.42 -14.86 -5.99
N GLY A 410 -14.72 -14.58 -5.94
CA GLY A 410 -15.45 -14.21 -4.72
C GLY A 410 -15.53 -12.69 -4.44
N GLU A 411 -14.73 -11.87 -5.12
CA GLU A 411 -14.94 -10.42 -5.15
C GLU A 411 -15.99 -10.02 -6.21
N PRO A 412 -16.64 -8.85 -6.08
CA PRO A 412 -17.37 -8.28 -7.19
C PRO A 412 -16.44 -7.53 -8.15
N ILE A 413 -16.84 -7.52 -9.41
CA ILE A 413 -16.45 -6.49 -10.37
C ILE A 413 -17.26 -5.26 -10.04
N GLU A 414 -16.59 -4.12 -9.89
CA GLU A 414 -17.20 -2.82 -9.68
C GLU A 414 -16.54 -1.82 -10.61
N VAL A 415 -17.33 -1.24 -11.51
CA VAL A 415 -16.89 -0.16 -12.40
C VAL A 415 -17.69 1.08 -12.07
N GLU A 416 -17.03 2.08 -11.49
CA GLU A 416 -17.60 3.41 -11.27
C GLU A 416 -17.49 4.24 -12.55
N VAL A 417 -18.57 4.90 -12.92
CA VAL A 417 -18.54 6.04 -13.85
C VAL A 417 -18.99 7.27 -13.09
N ARG A 418 -18.11 8.28 -12.99
CA ARG A 418 -18.40 9.53 -12.31
C ARG A 418 -18.37 10.71 -13.27
N ASN A 419 -19.39 11.57 -13.17
CA ASN A 419 -19.39 12.89 -13.79
C ASN A 419 -18.74 13.93 -12.87
N ILE A 420 -17.90 14.79 -13.45
CA ILE A 420 -17.34 15.97 -12.78
C ILE A 420 -17.81 17.20 -13.57
N PRO A 421 -18.88 17.89 -13.12
CA PRO A 421 -19.41 19.03 -13.85
C PRO A 421 -18.37 20.15 -13.98
N ASP A 422 -18.31 20.74 -15.18
CA ASP A 422 -17.43 21.86 -15.51
C ASP A 422 -18.13 22.95 -16.35
N GLY A 423 -19.41 22.73 -16.66
CA GLY A 423 -20.27 23.65 -17.41
C GLY A 423 -20.32 23.44 -18.92
N THR A 424 -19.51 22.55 -19.52
CA THR A 424 -19.45 22.44 -21.00
C THR A 424 -20.66 21.72 -21.60
N PHE A 425 -21.24 20.76 -20.87
CA PHE A 425 -22.42 20.00 -21.29
C PHE A 425 -23.68 20.41 -20.52
N LYS A 426 -23.81 21.70 -20.17
CA LYS A 426 -24.91 22.17 -19.32
C LYS A 426 -26.29 21.78 -19.86
N GLY A 427 -27.15 21.25 -18.99
CA GLY A 427 -28.51 20.80 -19.33
C GLY A 427 -28.58 19.46 -20.07
N GLN A 428 -27.44 18.82 -20.38
CA GLN A 428 -27.41 17.53 -21.08
C GLN A 428 -27.52 16.35 -20.12
N THR A 429 -27.84 15.19 -20.69
CA THR A 429 -27.80 13.88 -20.02
C THR A 429 -26.82 12.97 -20.75
N PHE A 430 -26.05 12.19 -20.00
CA PHE A 430 -25.13 11.18 -20.50
C PHE A 430 -25.72 9.79 -20.34
N THR A 431 -25.80 9.04 -21.45
CA THR A 431 -26.10 7.60 -21.45
C THR A 431 -24.78 6.85 -21.59
N CYS A 432 -24.45 6.04 -20.59
CA CYS A 432 -23.20 5.32 -20.48
C CYS A 432 -23.43 3.81 -20.67
N SER A 433 -22.67 3.20 -21.57
CA SER A 433 -22.71 1.77 -21.89
C SER A 433 -21.35 1.15 -21.61
N LEU A 434 -21.33 -0.02 -20.99
CA LEU A 434 -20.11 -0.78 -20.70
C LEU A 434 -20.26 -2.23 -21.14
N ASN A 435 -19.26 -2.69 -21.89
CA ASN A 435 -19.02 -4.08 -22.20
C ASN A 435 -17.65 -4.51 -21.66
N TRP A 436 -17.54 -5.79 -21.29
CA TRP A 436 -16.25 -6.46 -21.16
C TRP A 436 -16.00 -7.32 -22.39
N THR A 437 -14.80 -7.24 -22.93
CA THR A 437 -14.32 -8.08 -24.03
C THR A 437 -13.14 -8.94 -23.59
N ASP A 438 -13.00 -10.12 -24.19
CA ASP A 438 -11.79 -10.93 -24.05
C ASP A 438 -10.64 -10.41 -24.93
N LEU A 439 -9.48 -11.07 -24.88
CA LEU A 439 -8.31 -10.67 -25.68
C LEU A 439 -8.49 -10.85 -27.19
N ALA A 440 -9.48 -11.61 -27.62
CA ALA A 440 -9.84 -11.77 -29.04
C ALA A 440 -10.85 -10.70 -29.49
N GLY A 441 -11.28 -9.80 -28.59
CA GLY A 441 -12.27 -8.76 -28.86
C GLY A 441 -13.72 -9.25 -28.79
N LYS A 442 -13.97 -10.47 -28.32
CA LYS A 442 -15.33 -10.99 -28.16
C LYS A 442 -15.95 -10.40 -26.89
N VAL A 443 -17.16 -9.85 -27.01
CA VAL A 443 -17.94 -9.40 -25.85
C VAL A 443 -18.31 -10.61 -24.97
N VAL A 444 -17.94 -10.54 -23.69
CA VAL A 444 -18.24 -11.57 -22.69
C VAL A 444 -19.29 -11.13 -21.66
N LYS A 445 -19.46 -9.82 -21.47
CA LYS A 445 -20.51 -9.26 -20.60
C LYS A 445 -20.93 -7.89 -21.12
N THR A 446 -22.24 -7.65 -21.13
CA THR A 446 -22.85 -6.34 -21.39
C THR A 446 -23.66 -5.96 -20.17
N TYR A 447 -23.51 -4.70 -19.72
CA TYR A 447 -24.30 -4.16 -18.62
C TYR A 447 -25.49 -3.35 -19.13
N PRO A 448 -26.57 -3.23 -18.33
CA PRO A 448 -27.61 -2.24 -18.57
C PRO A 448 -27.01 -0.83 -18.65
N VAL A 449 -27.53 0.01 -19.53
CA VAL A 449 -27.05 1.40 -19.66
C VAL A 449 -27.32 2.19 -18.39
N ALA A 450 -26.41 3.09 -18.04
CA ALA A 450 -26.55 4.02 -16.92
C ALA A 450 -26.76 5.44 -17.43
N THR A 451 -27.53 6.25 -16.69
CA THR A 451 -27.84 7.63 -17.07
C THR A 451 -27.35 8.59 -16.00
N LEU A 452 -26.59 9.61 -16.40
CA LEU A 452 -26.07 10.67 -15.51
C LEU A 452 -26.46 12.03 -16.05
N LYS A 453 -26.79 12.98 -15.16
CA LYS A 453 -26.97 14.38 -15.56
C LYS A 453 -25.61 15.08 -15.63
N ALA A 454 -25.40 15.89 -16.66
CA ALA A 454 -24.13 16.60 -16.86
C ALA A 454 -23.88 17.70 -15.82
N ASP A 455 -24.95 18.29 -15.26
CA ASP A 455 -24.87 19.39 -14.30
C ASP A 455 -24.62 18.98 -12.85
N GLU A 456 -24.72 17.68 -12.55
CA GLU A 456 -24.63 17.15 -11.19
C GLU A 456 -23.41 16.22 -11.07
N PRO A 457 -22.70 16.20 -9.93
CA PRO A 457 -21.58 15.29 -9.68
C PRO A 457 -22.09 13.88 -9.38
N GLY A 458 -22.83 13.29 -10.32
CA GLY A 458 -23.44 11.97 -10.22
C GLY A 458 -22.45 10.84 -10.48
N CYS A 459 -22.77 9.65 -9.96
CA CYS A 459 -22.06 8.41 -10.24
C CYS A 459 -23.00 7.26 -10.56
N ALA A 460 -22.53 6.33 -11.38
CA ALA A 460 -23.17 5.05 -11.63
C ALA A 460 -22.17 3.92 -11.40
N PHE A 461 -22.69 2.75 -11.03
CA PHE A 461 -21.89 1.54 -10.86
C PHE A 461 -22.41 0.43 -11.77
N PHE A 462 -21.49 -0.23 -12.48
CA PHE A 462 -21.74 -1.51 -13.12
C PHE A 462 -21.12 -2.61 -12.28
N THR A 463 -21.91 -3.61 -11.90
CA THR A 463 -21.48 -4.65 -10.95
C THR A 463 -21.84 -6.05 -11.40
N SER A 464 -20.94 -7.01 -11.22
CA SER A 464 -21.22 -8.44 -11.34
C SER A 464 -20.28 -9.24 -10.43
N PRO A 465 -20.62 -10.48 -10.06
CA PRO A 465 -19.66 -11.39 -9.43
C PRO A 465 -18.46 -11.65 -10.35
N VAL A 466 -17.24 -11.72 -9.80
CA VAL A 466 -16.04 -12.10 -10.58
C VAL A 466 -16.15 -13.53 -11.09
N SER A 467 -16.81 -14.42 -10.33
CA SER A 467 -17.03 -15.83 -10.68
C SER A 467 -17.67 -16.05 -12.04
N GLU A 468 -18.56 -15.15 -12.47
CA GLU A 468 -19.22 -15.22 -13.78
C GLU A 468 -18.22 -15.13 -14.94
N LEU A 469 -17.09 -14.42 -14.76
CA LEU A 469 -16.17 -14.08 -15.84
C LEU A 469 -14.79 -14.72 -15.68
N VAL A 470 -14.34 -14.97 -14.45
CA VAL A 470 -13.00 -15.46 -14.15
C VAL A 470 -12.74 -16.85 -14.71
N VAL A 471 -13.75 -17.72 -14.84
CA VAL A 471 -13.54 -19.10 -15.31
C VAL A 471 -12.98 -19.15 -16.73
N ALA A 472 -13.59 -18.40 -17.65
CA ALA A 472 -13.22 -18.38 -19.06
C ALA A 472 -12.13 -17.35 -19.40
N ASN A 473 -11.94 -16.33 -18.55
CA ASN A 473 -11.11 -15.17 -18.88
C ASN A 473 -10.03 -14.92 -17.82
N ARG A 474 -8.78 -14.74 -18.28
CA ARG A 474 -7.67 -14.23 -17.45
C ARG A 474 -7.58 -12.71 -17.46
N LEU A 475 -8.04 -12.10 -18.54
CA LEU A 475 -8.01 -10.66 -18.79
C LEU A 475 -9.33 -10.22 -19.41
N LEU A 476 -9.81 -9.04 -19.01
CA LEU A 476 -10.93 -8.37 -19.65
C LEU A 476 -10.53 -6.96 -20.08
N VAL A 477 -10.86 -6.58 -21.31
CA VAL A 477 -10.65 -5.23 -21.84
C VAL A 477 -11.99 -4.50 -21.80
N PRO A 478 -12.07 -3.29 -21.22
CA PRO A 478 -13.31 -2.54 -21.20
C PRO A 478 -13.58 -1.96 -22.58
N ASP A 479 -14.84 -1.99 -22.98
CA ASP A 479 -15.37 -1.26 -24.12
C ASP A 479 -16.47 -0.34 -23.59
N PHE A 480 -16.19 0.97 -23.62
CA PHE A 480 -17.00 1.99 -22.96
C PHE A 480 -17.45 3.04 -23.97
N THR A 481 -18.75 3.32 -23.96
CA THR A 481 -19.36 4.35 -24.80
C THR A 481 -20.19 5.29 -23.95
N VAL A 482 -20.06 6.58 -24.19
CA VAL A 482 -20.96 7.61 -23.66
C VAL A 482 -21.61 8.37 -24.81
N ARG A 483 -22.92 8.59 -24.70
CA ARG A 483 -23.69 9.43 -25.61
C ARG A 483 -24.39 10.55 -24.84
N ALA A 484 -24.13 11.80 -25.20
CA ALA A 484 -24.87 12.95 -24.69
C ALA A 484 -26.22 13.09 -25.40
N SER A 485 -27.19 13.76 -24.77
CA SER A 485 -28.53 13.96 -25.33
C SER A 485 -28.58 14.82 -26.60
N ASP A 486 -27.52 15.57 -26.90
CA ASP A 486 -27.35 16.30 -28.17
C ASP A 486 -26.85 15.41 -29.33
N GLY A 487 -26.58 14.13 -29.07
CA GLY A 487 -26.06 13.18 -30.04
C GLY A 487 -24.55 13.02 -30.05
N THR A 488 -23.80 13.82 -29.28
CA THR A 488 -22.35 13.67 -29.13
C THR A 488 -22.03 12.29 -28.56
N GLU A 489 -21.17 11.53 -29.25
CA GLU A 489 -20.78 10.19 -28.84
C GLU A 489 -19.26 10.12 -28.66
N PHE A 490 -18.84 9.44 -27.59
CA PHE A 490 -17.46 9.13 -27.32
C PHE A 490 -17.32 7.63 -27.02
N CYS A 491 -16.34 7.00 -27.66
CA CYS A 491 -16.01 5.58 -27.49
C CYS A 491 -14.55 5.44 -27.05
N GLY A 492 -14.31 4.58 -26.06
CA GLY A 492 -12.98 4.32 -25.51
C GLY A 492 -12.91 2.98 -24.77
N GLY A 493 -11.79 2.75 -24.09
CA GLY A 493 -11.61 1.58 -23.22
C GLY A 493 -10.48 0.65 -23.66
N ALA A 494 -10.21 0.55 -24.96
CA ALA A 494 -9.13 -0.30 -25.48
C ALA A 494 -7.73 0.11 -24.98
N ASP A 495 -7.54 1.39 -24.65
CA ASP A 495 -6.33 1.98 -24.08
C ASP A 495 -6.41 2.20 -22.55
N PHE A 496 -7.48 1.73 -21.91
CA PHE A 496 -7.58 1.67 -20.46
C PHE A 496 -6.84 0.45 -19.91
N TRP A 497 -6.78 0.33 -18.59
CA TRP A 497 -6.17 -0.83 -17.96
C TRP A 497 -7.04 -2.09 -18.16
N PRO A 498 -6.54 -3.20 -18.72
CA PRO A 498 -7.33 -4.42 -18.76
C PRO A 498 -7.40 -5.06 -17.37
N LEU A 499 -8.59 -5.50 -16.96
CA LEU A 499 -8.84 -6.11 -15.65
C LEU A 499 -8.19 -7.49 -15.56
N ASP A 500 -7.28 -7.67 -14.58
CA ASP A 500 -6.65 -8.95 -14.24
C ASP A 500 -7.56 -9.81 -13.37
N LEU A 501 -7.94 -11.01 -13.83
CA LEU A 501 -8.78 -11.94 -13.08
C LEU A 501 -8.01 -13.20 -12.62
N ASN A 502 -7.86 -13.36 -11.30
CA ASN A 502 -7.13 -14.46 -10.67
C ASN A 502 -8.06 -15.38 -9.87
N ALA A 503 -7.62 -16.62 -9.62
CA ALA A 503 -8.41 -17.58 -8.84
C ALA A 503 -8.44 -17.22 -7.35
N SER A 504 -7.27 -16.97 -6.76
CA SER A 504 -7.12 -16.89 -5.29
C SER A 504 -6.27 -15.73 -4.78
N ARG A 505 -5.41 -15.13 -5.61
CA ARG A 505 -4.43 -14.11 -5.20
C ARG A 505 -4.48 -12.83 -6.03
N ALA A 506 -4.44 -11.68 -5.35
CA ALA A 506 -4.26 -10.35 -5.92
C ALA A 506 -3.37 -9.50 -5.01
N VAL A 507 -2.17 -9.15 -5.50
CA VAL A 507 -1.17 -8.33 -4.79
C VAL A 507 -1.19 -6.86 -5.23
N ASP A 508 -2.20 -6.46 -6.01
CA ASP A 508 -2.48 -5.07 -6.36
C ASP A 508 -4.00 -4.84 -6.37
N THR A 509 -4.52 -4.21 -5.32
CA THR A 509 -5.94 -3.88 -5.18
C THR A 509 -6.24 -2.43 -5.53
N LYS A 510 -5.30 -1.70 -6.13
CA LYS A 510 -5.47 -0.27 -6.44
C LYS A 510 -6.53 -0.07 -7.53
N TRP A 511 -7.31 1.00 -7.41
CA TRP A 511 -8.18 1.47 -8.47
C TRP A 511 -7.40 2.22 -9.56
N ALA A 512 -7.59 1.83 -10.81
CA ALA A 512 -7.21 2.65 -11.96
C ALA A 512 -8.35 3.63 -12.26
N LYS A 513 -8.01 4.91 -12.46
CA LYS A 513 -8.94 5.99 -12.76
C LYS A 513 -8.64 6.52 -14.16
N HIS A 514 -9.61 6.40 -15.05
CA HIS A 514 -9.49 6.79 -16.45
C HIS A 514 -10.41 7.99 -16.73
N ALA A 515 -9.86 9.20 -16.66
CA ALA A 515 -10.57 10.39 -17.12
C ALA A 515 -10.61 10.39 -18.64
N LEU A 516 -11.81 10.50 -19.24
CA LEU A 516 -11.96 10.44 -20.70
C LEU A 516 -11.18 11.55 -21.41
N ARG A 517 -11.02 12.70 -20.75
CA ARG A 517 -10.28 13.87 -21.25
C ARG A 517 -8.76 13.77 -21.11
N GLU A 518 -8.25 12.79 -20.37
CA GLU A 518 -6.80 12.56 -20.19
C GLU A 518 -6.26 11.48 -21.14
N ARG A 519 -6.92 11.29 -22.28
CA ARG A 519 -6.54 10.30 -23.27
C ARG A 519 -5.46 10.87 -24.20
N SER A 520 -4.38 10.13 -24.39
CA SER A 520 -3.36 10.51 -25.37
C SER A 520 -3.85 10.24 -26.80
N ASN A 521 -4.20 11.28 -27.53
CA ASN A 521 -4.63 11.16 -28.92
C ASN A 521 -3.43 10.90 -29.86
N GLY A 522 -3.60 9.97 -30.81
CA GLY A 522 -2.61 9.69 -31.86
C GLY A 522 -1.38 8.86 -31.43
N ILE A 523 -1.31 8.40 -30.17
CA ILE A 523 -0.25 7.47 -29.74
C ILE A 523 -0.57 6.05 -30.20
N THR A 524 0.45 5.37 -30.69
CA THR A 524 0.41 3.97 -31.11
C THR A 524 1.64 3.21 -30.61
N GLY A 525 1.49 1.91 -30.40
CA GLY A 525 2.60 1.06 -30.01
C GLY A 525 2.27 -0.42 -30.11
N GLU A 526 3.32 -1.22 -30.26
CA GLU A 526 3.23 -2.67 -30.41
C GLU A 526 4.25 -3.36 -29.53
N LEU A 527 3.86 -4.52 -28.99
CA LEU A 527 4.69 -5.38 -28.17
C LEU A 527 4.62 -6.82 -28.69
N ALA A 528 5.79 -7.42 -28.86
CA ALA A 528 5.98 -8.81 -29.25
C ALA A 528 6.82 -9.56 -28.20
N VAL A 529 6.48 -10.82 -27.99
CA VAL A 529 7.09 -11.72 -27.01
C VAL A 529 7.67 -12.91 -27.77
N GLY A 530 8.99 -13.08 -27.72
CA GLY A 530 9.67 -14.20 -28.32
C GLY A 530 9.47 -15.52 -27.55
N GLU A 531 9.88 -16.62 -28.20
CA GLU A 531 9.90 -17.95 -27.59
C GLU A 531 10.84 -18.01 -26.37
N PRO A 532 10.54 -18.87 -25.38
CA PRO A 532 11.39 -19.01 -24.20
C PRO A 532 12.68 -19.75 -24.56
N ALA A 533 13.80 -19.26 -24.06
CA ALA A 533 15.04 -20.00 -24.00
C ALA A 533 14.94 -21.14 -22.95
N ALA A 534 15.96 -22.01 -22.90
CA ALA A 534 15.99 -23.15 -22.00
C ALA A 534 15.87 -22.76 -20.50
N ASP A 535 16.36 -21.58 -20.13
CA ASP A 535 16.28 -21.02 -18.77
C ASP A 535 14.98 -20.22 -18.52
N GLY A 536 14.03 -20.21 -19.47
CA GLY A 536 12.77 -19.49 -19.41
C GLY A 536 12.84 -18.01 -19.81
N VAL A 537 14.02 -17.48 -20.13
CA VAL A 537 14.20 -16.09 -20.57
C VAL A 537 13.60 -15.90 -21.97
N ARG A 538 12.95 -14.76 -22.20
CA ARG A 538 12.35 -14.37 -23.47
C ARG A 538 12.94 -13.07 -23.97
N THR A 539 12.98 -12.91 -25.29
CA THR A 539 13.25 -11.61 -25.93
C THR A 539 11.95 -10.86 -26.10
N ILE A 540 11.87 -9.66 -25.58
CA ILE A 540 10.74 -8.75 -25.75
C ILE A 540 11.15 -7.67 -26.73
N THR A 541 10.32 -7.39 -27.72
CA THR A 541 10.55 -6.33 -28.70
C THR A 541 9.34 -5.43 -28.79
N GLY A 542 9.56 -4.13 -28.98
CA GLY A 542 8.46 -3.19 -29.16
C GLY A 542 8.85 -1.98 -30.00
N ARG A 543 7.81 -1.27 -30.44
CA ARG A 543 7.92 -0.01 -31.17
C ARG A 543 6.78 0.92 -30.77
N PHE A 544 7.00 2.22 -30.88
CA PHE A 544 5.99 3.23 -30.60
C PHE A 544 6.11 4.44 -31.51
N SER A 545 5.00 5.17 -31.65
CA SER A 545 4.92 6.47 -32.34
C SER A 545 3.86 7.34 -31.68
N ALA A 546 4.15 8.62 -31.54
CA ALA A 546 3.29 9.64 -30.95
C ALA A 546 3.36 10.93 -31.78
N PRO A 547 2.32 11.79 -31.73
CA PRO A 547 2.32 13.06 -32.45
C PRO A 547 3.28 14.09 -31.85
N GLN A 548 3.65 13.93 -30.58
CA GLN A 548 4.55 14.79 -29.83
C GLN A 548 5.59 13.95 -29.08
N PRO A 549 6.75 14.53 -28.70
CA PRO A 549 7.70 13.86 -27.83
C PRO A 549 7.05 13.35 -26.54
N VAL A 550 7.27 12.08 -26.23
CA VAL A 550 6.74 11.45 -25.02
C VAL A 550 7.74 11.52 -23.87
N LYS A 551 7.22 11.48 -22.65
CA LYS A 551 8.02 11.53 -21.43
C LYS A 551 8.64 10.18 -21.11
N SER A 552 7.85 9.11 -21.14
CA SER A 552 8.32 7.76 -20.84
C SER A 552 7.60 6.70 -21.66
N VAL A 553 8.34 5.65 -22.03
CA VAL A 553 7.80 4.42 -22.62
C VAL A 553 8.23 3.26 -21.74
N GLU A 554 7.26 2.47 -21.30
CA GLU A 554 7.42 1.47 -20.24
C GLU A 554 6.83 0.13 -20.68
N VAL A 555 7.49 -0.96 -20.32
CA VAL A 555 6.88 -2.30 -20.37
C VAL A 555 6.67 -2.77 -18.94
N LEU A 556 5.44 -3.18 -18.64
CA LEU A 556 5.03 -3.67 -17.33
C LEU A 556 4.78 -5.18 -17.37
N GLU A 557 5.14 -5.92 -16.32
CA GLU A 557 4.65 -7.27 -16.03
C GLU A 557 3.68 -7.19 -14.85
N GLY A 558 2.40 -7.49 -15.10
CA GLY A 558 1.35 -7.14 -14.15
C GLY A 558 1.37 -5.61 -13.93
N PRO A 559 1.39 -5.13 -12.67
CA PRO A 559 1.52 -3.72 -12.35
C PRO A 559 2.96 -3.20 -12.26
N ASP A 560 3.98 -4.06 -12.32
CA ASP A 560 5.38 -3.69 -12.09
C ASP A 560 6.09 -3.30 -13.38
N THR A 561 6.86 -2.21 -13.37
CA THR A 561 7.60 -1.73 -14.55
C THR A 561 8.91 -2.51 -14.70
N VAL A 562 8.94 -3.43 -15.67
CA VAL A 562 10.12 -4.29 -15.91
C VAL A 562 11.12 -3.71 -16.90
N PHE A 563 10.74 -2.71 -17.69
CA PHE A 563 11.62 -2.03 -18.63
C PHE A 563 11.16 -0.59 -18.87
N MET A 564 12.11 0.32 -19.03
CA MET A 564 11.86 1.69 -19.49
C MET A 564 12.79 2.02 -20.66
N PHE A 565 12.22 2.58 -21.72
CA PHE A 565 12.99 2.99 -22.90
C PHE A 565 13.87 4.19 -22.58
N ASP A 566 15.16 4.05 -22.88
CA ASP A 566 16.16 5.12 -22.80
C ASP A 566 16.85 5.24 -24.18
N PRO A 567 16.63 6.34 -24.92
CA PRO A 567 17.24 6.52 -26.24
C PRO A 567 18.76 6.68 -26.19
N THR A 568 19.33 6.91 -25.01
CA THR A 568 20.79 7.04 -24.78
C THR A 568 21.43 5.75 -24.31
N ALA A 569 20.63 4.74 -23.95
CA ALA A 569 21.14 3.47 -23.47
C ALA A 569 21.82 2.69 -24.60
N LYS A 570 23.00 2.15 -24.31
CA LYS A 570 23.66 1.20 -25.20
C LYS A 570 23.03 -0.18 -25.02
N PRO A 571 22.82 -0.96 -26.09
CA PRO A 571 22.37 -2.35 -25.98
C PRO A 571 23.30 -3.15 -25.05
N ILE A 572 22.73 -3.88 -24.09
CA ILE A 572 23.48 -4.65 -23.09
C ILE A 572 23.39 -6.17 -23.38
N ASP A 573 23.27 -6.56 -24.66
CA ASP A 573 22.88 -7.92 -25.06
C ASP A 573 23.82 -9.04 -24.60
N ASN A 574 25.03 -8.71 -24.13
CA ASN A 574 26.03 -9.67 -23.68
C ASN A 574 26.46 -9.50 -22.21
N ARG A 575 25.63 -8.91 -21.35
CA ARG A 575 25.91 -8.80 -19.91
C ARG A 575 24.82 -9.43 -19.05
N VAL A 576 25.23 -9.90 -17.88
CA VAL A 576 24.37 -10.37 -16.80
C VAL A 576 24.41 -9.33 -15.69
N VAL A 577 23.25 -9.03 -15.09
CA VAL A 577 23.15 -8.17 -13.91
C VAL A 577 22.85 -9.04 -12.70
N ILE A 578 23.59 -8.80 -11.62
CA ILE A 578 23.39 -9.41 -10.31
C ILE A 578 22.91 -8.34 -9.32
N LYS A 579 21.77 -8.59 -8.67
CA LYS A 579 21.26 -7.83 -7.52
C LYS A 579 21.71 -8.54 -6.25
N LEU A 580 22.33 -7.82 -5.33
CA LEU A 580 22.50 -8.23 -3.93
C LEU A 580 21.57 -7.40 -3.07
N GLU A 581 20.78 -8.07 -2.24
CA GLU A 581 19.84 -7.43 -1.33
C GLU A 581 20.09 -7.91 0.09
N ILE A 582 20.14 -6.97 1.05
CA ILE A 582 20.39 -7.27 2.46
C ILE A 582 19.34 -6.59 3.34
N GLN A 583 18.60 -7.37 4.12
CA GLN A 583 17.55 -6.85 5.01
C GLN A 583 17.52 -7.66 6.30
N ALA A 584 17.04 -7.05 7.38
CA ALA A 584 16.83 -7.68 8.69
C ALA A 584 15.54 -7.18 9.35
N ARG A 585 15.29 -7.63 10.58
CA ARG A 585 14.17 -7.14 11.39
C ARG A 585 14.25 -5.63 11.64
N HIS A 586 13.09 -5.00 11.82
CA HIS A 586 12.96 -3.55 12.05
C HIS A 586 13.86 -2.99 13.17
N ASN A 587 13.96 -3.70 14.29
CA ASN A 587 14.78 -3.33 15.44
C ASN A 587 16.09 -4.13 15.50
N ALA A 588 16.72 -4.36 14.34
CA ALA A 588 18.05 -4.98 14.30
C ALA A 588 19.03 -4.13 15.15
N PRO A 589 19.69 -4.73 16.16
CA PRO A 589 20.63 -4.02 17.03
C PRO A 589 21.75 -3.33 16.25
N LYS A 590 22.22 -2.17 16.74
CA LYS A 590 23.25 -1.36 16.03
C LYS A 590 24.59 -2.07 15.94
N GLU A 591 24.88 -2.99 16.87
CA GLU A 591 26.06 -3.85 16.86
C GLU A 591 26.11 -4.79 15.64
N TYR A 592 24.98 -5.05 14.98
CA TYR A 592 24.94 -5.82 13.73
C TYR A 592 25.29 -4.98 12.51
N ALA A 593 25.51 -3.67 12.63
CA ALA A 593 25.88 -2.82 11.49
C ALA A 593 27.09 -3.38 10.73
N LEU A 594 26.91 -3.55 9.42
CA LEU A 594 27.80 -4.32 8.55
C LEU A 594 29.10 -3.57 8.30
N LYS A 595 30.23 -4.26 8.48
CA LYS A 595 31.58 -3.75 8.25
C LYS A 595 32.37 -4.74 7.40
N GLY A 596 33.03 -4.26 6.36
CA GLY A 596 33.89 -5.10 5.53
C GLY A 596 33.65 -4.86 4.05
N ASN A 597 33.79 -5.91 3.23
CA ASN A 597 33.72 -5.80 1.78
C ASN A 597 32.85 -6.90 1.16
N ILE A 598 32.25 -6.57 0.02
CA ILE A 598 31.74 -7.51 -0.97
C ILE A 598 32.59 -7.30 -2.23
N ARG A 599 33.16 -8.36 -2.81
CA ARG A 599 34.01 -8.27 -4.01
C ARG A 599 33.68 -9.35 -5.04
N PHE A 600 33.67 -8.96 -6.31
CA PHE A 600 33.64 -9.87 -7.44
C PHE A 600 35.07 -10.30 -7.78
N GLN A 601 35.38 -11.56 -7.54
CA GLN A 601 36.65 -12.19 -7.89
C GLN A 601 36.53 -12.90 -9.24
N GLN A 602 37.63 -12.94 -10.00
CA GLN A 602 37.70 -13.60 -11.31
C GLN A 602 36.60 -13.14 -12.29
N ALA A 603 36.21 -11.85 -12.19
CA ALA A 603 35.13 -11.27 -12.97
C ALA A 603 35.66 -10.18 -13.92
N PRO A 604 36.39 -10.54 -15.00
CA PRO A 604 36.93 -9.56 -15.93
C PRO A 604 35.80 -8.73 -16.55
N GLY A 605 35.96 -7.41 -16.54
CA GLY A 605 34.97 -6.48 -17.09
C GLY A 605 33.74 -6.26 -16.21
N VAL A 606 33.75 -6.65 -14.93
CA VAL A 606 32.69 -6.30 -13.98
C VAL A 606 32.56 -4.77 -13.86
N GLU A 607 31.32 -4.32 -13.78
CA GLU A 607 30.94 -2.92 -13.59
C GLU A 607 30.03 -2.83 -12.38
N ILE A 608 30.45 -2.04 -11.39
CA ILE A 608 29.66 -1.77 -10.19
C ILE A 608 28.71 -0.62 -10.49
N LEU A 609 27.41 -0.89 -10.42
CA LEU A 609 26.37 0.10 -10.70
C LEU A 609 26.11 0.89 -9.42
N THR A 610 26.60 2.13 -9.38
CA THR A 610 26.65 2.92 -8.16
C THR A 610 25.34 3.63 -7.87
N ARG A 611 24.81 3.45 -6.65
CA ARG A 611 23.84 4.35 -6.03
C ARG A 611 24.40 4.88 -4.73
N PRO A 612 24.28 6.19 -4.43
CA PRO A 612 24.69 6.72 -3.14
C PRO A 612 23.91 6.02 -2.00
N GLN A 613 24.62 5.32 -1.13
CA GLN A 613 24.06 4.71 0.07
C GLN A 613 24.96 5.00 1.26
N ARG A 614 24.35 5.29 2.41
CA ARG A 614 25.10 5.70 3.61
C ARG A 614 26.00 4.56 4.08
N ALA A 615 27.25 4.89 4.40
CA ALA A 615 28.25 3.94 4.89
C ALA A 615 28.59 2.81 3.91
N ILE A 616 28.24 2.94 2.63
CA ILE A 616 28.59 2.02 1.56
C ILE A 616 29.34 2.81 0.49
N THR A 617 30.51 2.33 0.09
CA THR A 617 31.33 2.95 -0.95
C THR A 617 31.57 1.92 -2.04
N ALA A 618 31.21 2.26 -3.28
CA ALA A 618 31.56 1.44 -4.43
C ALA A 618 33.07 1.46 -4.65
N THR A 619 33.59 0.32 -5.07
CA THR A 619 34.99 0.10 -5.47
C THR A 619 35.00 -0.44 -6.90
N ALA A 620 36.18 -0.64 -7.50
CA ALA A 620 36.27 -1.13 -8.88
C ALA A 620 35.64 -2.53 -9.07
N ASP A 621 35.67 -3.35 -8.02
CA ASP A 621 35.28 -4.76 -8.03
C ASP A 621 34.18 -5.09 -7.01
N GLY A 622 33.57 -4.11 -6.35
CA GLY A 622 32.48 -4.37 -5.41
C GLY A 622 32.17 -3.19 -4.48
N TRP A 623 31.96 -3.46 -3.19
CA TRP A 623 31.59 -2.45 -2.20
C TRP A 623 32.33 -2.61 -0.88
N THR A 624 32.63 -1.49 -0.24
CA THR A 624 33.11 -1.42 1.15
C THR A 624 32.02 -0.84 2.04
N LEU A 625 31.69 -1.55 3.12
CA LEU A 625 30.70 -1.16 4.12
C LEU A 625 31.42 -0.72 5.40
N LYS A 626 31.08 0.48 5.92
CA LYS A 626 31.71 1.11 7.09
C LYS A 626 30.71 1.31 8.23
N GLY A 627 30.09 0.22 8.68
CA GLY A 627 29.03 0.26 9.68
C GLY A 627 27.67 0.59 9.06
N ALA A 628 27.38 -0.01 7.91
CA ALA A 628 26.08 0.12 7.27
C ALA A 628 25.03 -0.60 8.11
N HIS A 629 24.16 0.16 8.77
CA HIS A 629 23.04 -0.42 9.50
C HIS A 629 22.01 -0.94 8.51
N TYR A 630 21.54 -2.17 8.74
CA TYR A 630 20.50 -2.81 7.96
C TYR A 630 19.41 -3.25 8.94
N ASN A 631 18.16 -3.05 8.55
CA ASN A 631 16.99 -3.39 9.34
C ASN A 631 15.87 -3.72 8.35
N ASN A 632 14.63 -3.32 8.64
CA ASN A 632 13.54 -3.47 7.67
C ASN A 632 13.75 -2.62 6.40
N TRP A 633 14.72 -1.71 6.39
CA TRP A 633 15.20 -1.05 5.20
C TRP A 633 16.31 -1.89 4.58
N ASP A 634 16.02 -2.34 3.38
CA ASP A 634 16.89 -3.12 2.52
C ASP A 634 18.07 -2.31 1.98
N ILE A 635 19.22 -2.96 1.88
CA ILE A 635 20.38 -2.50 1.13
C ILE A 635 20.34 -3.17 -0.23
N ASN A 636 20.28 -2.37 -1.29
CA ASN A 636 20.21 -2.84 -2.67
C ASN A 636 21.50 -2.49 -3.43
N LEU A 637 22.22 -3.50 -3.92
CA LEU A 637 23.48 -3.36 -4.64
C LEU A 637 23.40 -4.07 -5.99
N PHE A 638 23.92 -3.44 -7.05
CA PHE A 638 23.83 -3.97 -8.41
C PHE A 638 25.21 -4.00 -9.08
N ALA A 639 25.54 -5.12 -9.71
CA ALA A 639 26.72 -5.23 -10.55
C ALA A 639 26.35 -5.86 -11.89
N SER A 640 27.04 -5.44 -12.94
CA SER A 640 26.91 -6.02 -14.28
C SER A 640 28.22 -6.66 -14.68
N LEU A 641 28.19 -7.84 -15.31
CA LEU A 641 29.37 -8.53 -15.81
C LEU A 641 29.14 -9.11 -17.21
N PRO A 642 30.18 -9.24 -18.06
CA PRO A 642 30.05 -9.93 -19.35
C PRO A 642 29.58 -11.37 -19.17
N ALA A 643 28.74 -11.88 -20.07
CA ALA A 643 28.21 -13.25 -19.98
C ALA A 643 29.32 -14.31 -19.92
N ALA A 644 30.43 -14.09 -20.64
CA ALA A 644 31.59 -14.98 -20.62
C ALA A 644 32.29 -15.08 -19.25
N ALA A 645 32.13 -14.08 -18.37
CA ALA A 645 32.72 -14.09 -17.03
C ALA A 645 31.90 -14.91 -16.02
N VAL A 646 30.63 -15.23 -16.32
CA VAL A 646 29.70 -15.92 -15.40
C VAL A 646 30.25 -17.27 -14.91
N GLU A 647 30.92 -18.02 -15.79
CA GLU A 647 31.44 -19.36 -15.48
C GLU A 647 32.55 -19.37 -14.44
N THR A 648 33.30 -18.27 -14.33
CA THR A 648 34.50 -18.14 -13.47
C THR A 648 34.30 -17.18 -12.30
N ALA A 649 33.41 -16.21 -12.43
CA ALA A 649 33.20 -15.17 -11.43
C ALA A 649 32.63 -15.72 -10.11
N GLU A 650 33.15 -15.20 -9.00
CA GLU A 650 32.69 -15.50 -7.65
C GLU A 650 32.47 -14.19 -6.87
N ILE A 651 31.45 -14.16 -6.02
CA ILE A 651 31.15 -13.05 -5.11
C ILE A 651 31.67 -13.43 -3.72
N ASP A 652 32.75 -12.78 -3.30
CA ASP A 652 33.36 -12.92 -1.99
C ASP A 652 32.73 -11.90 -1.03
N VAL A 653 31.93 -12.38 -0.08
CA VAL A 653 31.25 -11.56 0.93
C VAL A 653 31.99 -11.72 2.24
N ALA A 654 32.64 -10.65 2.69
CA ALA A 654 33.37 -10.57 3.95
C ALA A 654 32.83 -9.39 4.76
N LEU A 655 31.62 -9.56 5.30
CA LEU A 655 30.91 -8.57 6.12
C LEU A 655 30.78 -9.08 7.56
N ALA A 656 31.53 -8.46 8.47
CA ALA A 656 31.34 -8.65 9.90
C ALA A 656 30.11 -7.87 10.40
N PRO A 657 29.40 -8.38 11.42
CA PRO A 657 29.65 -9.64 12.13
C PRO A 657 29.01 -10.89 11.49
N THR A 658 28.39 -10.78 10.30
CA THR A 658 27.26 -11.63 9.93
C THR A 658 27.45 -12.52 8.71
N PHE A 659 27.99 -11.99 7.61
CA PHE A 659 28.03 -12.66 6.31
C PHE A 659 29.48 -12.90 5.91
N GLN A 660 29.91 -14.15 6.05
CA GLN A 660 31.15 -14.65 5.47
C GLN A 660 30.83 -15.81 4.54
N THR A 661 30.75 -15.52 3.25
CA THR A 661 30.36 -16.52 2.25
C THR A 661 30.99 -16.22 0.90
N ARG A 662 31.03 -17.26 0.05
CA ARG A 662 31.42 -17.14 -1.34
C ARG A 662 30.35 -17.73 -2.23
N ILE A 663 29.87 -16.94 -3.18
CA ILE A 663 28.76 -17.30 -4.06
C ILE A 663 29.27 -17.35 -5.50
N LYS A 664 29.12 -18.51 -6.16
CA LYS A 664 29.47 -18.63 -7.58
C LYS A 664 28.42 -17.93 -8.43
N VAL A 665 28.84 -17.05 -9.34
CA VAL A 665 27.90 -16.29 -10.17
C VAL A 665 27.10 -17.22 -11.09
N LYS A 666 27.74 -18.26 -11.64
CA LYS A 666 27.02 -19.29 -12.42
C LYS A 666 25.88 -19.96 -11.67
N ASP A 667 26.02 -20.16 -10.35
CA ASP A 667 24.96 -20.76 -9.55
C ASP A 667 23.79 -19.79 -9.38
N VAL A 668 24.07 -18.48 -9.21
CA VAL A 668 23.04 -17.43 -9.16
C VAL A 668 22.29 -17.37 -10.50
N VAL A 669 23.00 -17.46 -11.62
CA VAL A 669 22.38 -17.44 -12.96
C VAL A 669 21.55 -18.69 -13.21
N ALA A 670 22.05 -19.87 -12.82
CA ALA A 670 21.36 -21.15 -13.04
C ALA A 670 20.15 -21.35 -12.12
N LYS A 671 20.21 -20.85 -10.88
CA LYS A 671 19.15 -21.02 -9.87
C LYS A 671 18.24 -19.80 -9.73
N ASP A 672 18.50 -18.74 -10.49
CA ASP A 672 17.97 -17.37 -10.41
C ASP A 672 18.22 -16.60 -9.11
N VAL A 673 18.25 -17.29 -7.97
CA VAL A 673 18.36 -16.69 -6.64
C VAL A 673 19.06 -17.63 -5.66
N ILE A 674 19.91 -17.06 -4.81
CA ILE A 674 20.63 -17.74 -3.73
C ILE A 674 20.63 -16.84 -2.50
N GLY A 675 20.30 -17.39 -1.34
CA GLY A 675 20.25 -16.65 -0.08
C GLY A 675 21.22 -17.18 0.98
N THR A 676 21.66 -16.30 1.87
CA THR A 676 22.48 -16.61 3.05
C THR A 676 21.87 -15.95 4.28
N THR A 677 21.72 -16.70 5.37
CA THR A 677 21.13 -16.23 6.63
C THR A 677 22.18 -15.50 7.49
N GLY A 678 21.71 -14.63 8.39
CA GLY A 678 22.52 -13.85 9.32
C GLY A 678 21.75 -13.47 10.59
N PRO A 679 22.38 -12.77 11.55
CA PRO A 679 21.78 -12.43 12.83
C PRO A 679 20.72 -11.36 12.74
N GLY A 680 19.90 -11.32 13.79
CA GLY A 680 18.71 -10.49 13.84
C GLY A 680 17.64 -10.88 12.81
N GLY A 681 17.64 -12.12 12.33
CA GLY A 681 16.80 -12.56 11.21
C GLY A 681 17.20 -11.93 9.88
N GLY A 682 18.47 -11.53 9.76
CA GLY A 682 19.00 -10.93 8.56
C GLY A 682 19.19 -11.95 7.43
N ASN A 683 19.03 -11.51 6.19
CA ASN A 683 19.36 -12.29 5.00
C ASN A 683 20.13 -11.43 4.00
N LEU A 684 21.08 -12.07 3.30
CA LEU A 684 21.69 -11.57 2.08
C LEU A 684 21.23 -12.46 0.93
N VAL A 685 20.60 -11.88 -0.08
CA VAL A 685 20.10 -12.58 -1.25
C VAL A 685 20.79 -12.07 -2.51
N ALA A 686 21.41 -12.97 -3.26
CA ALA A 686 21.95 -12.72 -4.59
C ALA A 686 20.97 -13.24 -5.64
N SER A 687 20.60 -12.41 -6.61
CA SER A 687 19.72 -12.84 -7.71
C SER A 687 20.16 -12.32 -9.07
N ARG A 688 19.85 -13.11 -10.11
CA ARG A 688 19.90 -12.63 -11.49
C ARG A 688 18.79 -11.59 -11.67
N TYR A 689 19.17 -10.40 -12.11
CA TYR A 689 18.25 -9.28 -12.27
C TYR A 689 18.00 -9.00 -13.75
N LEU A 690 16.74 -9.07 -14.18
CA LEU A 690 16.30 -8.89 -15.57
C LEU A 690 15.21 -7.82 -15.68
N SER A 691 15.20 -6.89 -14.74
CA SER A 691 14.21 -5.82 -14.64
C SER A 691 14.90 -4.45 -14.69
N GLN A 692 14.13 -3.38 -14.78
CA GLN A 692 14.64 -2.02 -14.78
C GLN A 692 15.27 -1.71 -13.41
N ILE A 693 16.47 -1.12 -13.38
CA ILE A 693 17.12 -0.80 -12.10
C ILE A 693 16.55 0.51 -11.55
N ALA A 694 16.64 1.59 -12.32
CA ALA A 694 16.24 2.93 -11.96
C ALA A 694 15.37 3.56 -13.05
N MET A 695 14.62 4.59 -12.70
CA MET A 695 13.95 5.41 -13.70
C MET A 695 14.99 6.19 -14.56
N PRO A 696 15.03 6.01 -15.89
CA PRO A 696 15.90 6.78 -16.77
C PRO A 696 15.45 8.24 -16.86
N LYS A 697 16.23 9.07 -17.57
CA LYS A 697 15.80 10.43 -17.94
C LYS A 697 14.56 10.36 -18.84
N PRO A 698 13.70 11.40 -18.86
CA PRO A 698 12.62 11.48 -19.84
C PRO A 698 13.15 11.26 -21.25
N CYS A 699 12.50 10.38 -22.02
CA CYS A 699 13.01 9.98 -23.32
C CYS A 699 12.97 11.11 -24.35
N ASN A 700 11.94 11.98 -24.28
CA ASN A 700 11.79 13.18 -25.13
C ASN A 700 11.92 12.90 -26.64
N VAL A 701 11.35 11.78 -27.08
CA VAL A 701 11.29 11.38 -28.50
C VAL A 701 9.85 11.08 -28.91
N ALA A 702 9.53 11.25 -30.18
CA ALA A 702 8.18 10.96 -30.71
C ALA A 702 8.00 9.50 -31.14
N SER A 703 9.09 8.77 -31.41
CA SER A 703 9.05 7.38 -31.83
C SER A 703 10.33 6.63 -31.45
N GLY A 704 10.27 5.30 -31.46
CA GLY A 704 11.42 4.45 -31.16
C GLY A 704 11.12 2.97 -31.26
N THR A 705 12.19 2.17 -31.25
CA THR A 705 12.15 0.71 -31.18
C THR A 705 13.05 0.23 -30.04
N PHE A 706 12.70 -0.90 -29.44
CA PHE A 706 13.48 -1.47 -28.35
C PHE A 706 13.42 -2.99 -28.34
N ALA A 707 14.46 -3.59 -27.75
CA ALA A 707 14.52 -5.01 -27.45
C ALA A 707 15.19 -5.20 -26.07
N PHE A 708 14.69 -6.13 -25.27
CA PHE A 708 15.32 -6.51 -24.00
C PHE A 708 15.01 -7.96 -23.64
N LYS A 709 15.70 -8.49 -22.62
CA LYS A 709 15.50 -9.84 -22.09
C LYS A 709 14.68 -9.76 -20.82
N LEU A 710 13.67 -10.62 -20.70
CA LEU A 710 12.83 -10.75 -19.51
C LEU A 710 12.66 -12.23 -19.16
N LYS A 711 12.66 -12.54 -17.86
CA LYS A 711 12.15 -13.83 -17.37
C LYS A 711 10.88 -13.54 -16.55
N PRO A 712 9.71 -14.07 -16.95
CA PRO A 712 8.47 -13.83 -16.22
C PRO A 712 8.59 -14.28 -14.77
N VAL A 713 8.11 -13.44 -13.85
CA VAL A 713 8.07 -13.77 -12.41
C VAL A 713 6.85 -14.64 -12.08
N ASP A 714 5.79 -14.51 -12.88
CA ASP A 714 4.55 -15.27 -12.81
C ASP A 714 4.32 -16.04 -14.13
N LYS A 715 4.00 -17.34 -14.02
CA LYS A 715 3.66 -18.20 -15.17
C LYS A 715 2.45 -17.71 -15.96
N SER A 716 1.54 -17.01 -15.30
CA SER A 716 0.35 -16.40 -15.87
C SER A 716 0.47 -14.87 -15.96
N GLY A 717 1.69 -14.33 -15.84
CA GLY A 717 1.98 -12.91 -15.92
C GLY A 717 1.50 -12.27 -17.23
N VAL A 718 1.31 -10.95 -17.19
CA VAL A 718 0.76 -10.17 -18.30
C VAL A 718 1.67 -9.00 -18.62
N LEU A 719 2.17 -8.94 -19.86
CA LEU A 719 2.94 -7.81 -20.35
C LEU A 719 2.06 -6.74 -20.99
N ARG A 720 2.43 -5.47 -20.76
CA ARG A 720 1.76 -4.30 -21.32
C ARG A 720 2.76 -3.21 -21.70
N LEU A 721 2.51 -2.55 -22.82
CA LEU A 721 3.21 -1.31 -23.19
C LEU A 721 2.42 -0.12 -22.64
N GLN A 722 3.09 0.77 -21.91
CA GLN A 722 2.52 2.01 -21.38
C GLN A 722 3.37 3.19 -21.84
N ILE A 723 2.70 4.25 -22.31
CA ILE A 723 3.35 5.47 -22.80
C ILE A 723 2.74 6.65 -22.06
N VAL A 724 3.60 7.53 -21.55
CA VAL A 724 3.21 8.77 -20.88
C VAL A 724 3.72 9.93 -21.72
N ASP A 725 2.84 10.81 -22.15
CA ASP A 725 3.23 12.01 -22.90
C ASP A 725 3.79 13.11 -21.98
N SER A 726 4.15 14.25 -22.57
CA SER A 726 4.74 15.38 -21.85
C SER A 726 3.75 16.10 -20.93
N ASP A 727 2.45 16.05 -21.24
CA ASP A 727 1.37 16.64 -20.45
C ASP A 727 0.93 15.71 -19.30
N GLY A 728 1.26 14.42 -19.38
CA GLY A 728 0.95 13.41 -18.38
C GLY A 728 -0.27 12.57 -18.71
N HIS A 729 -0.74 12.57 -19.96
CA HIS A 729 -1.73 11.60 -20.42
C HIS A 729 -1.05 10.24 -20.60
N VAL A 730 -1.82 9.17 -20.33
CA VAL A 730 -1.29 7.80 -20.34
C VAL A 730 -2.04 6.95 -21.36
N TRP A 731 -1.29 6.46 -22.34
CA TRP A 731 -1.75 5.47 -23.31
C TRP A 731 -1.27 4.07 -22.93
N ARG A 732 -2.10 3.05 -23.15
CA ARG A 732 -1.76 1.64 -22.91
C ARG A 732 -2.07 0.81 -24.15
N GLY A 733 -1.12 -0.05 -24.51
CA GLY A 733 -1.25 -0.98 -25.63
C GLY A 733 -1.91 -2.30 -25.23
N ALA A 734 -2.24 -3.11 -26.25
CA ALA A 734 -2.86 -4.41 -26.06
C ALA A 734 -1.99 -5.34 -25.19
N PRO A 735 -2.57 -6.04 -24.20
CA PRO A 735 -1.82 -6.91 -23.30
C PRO A 735 -1.33 -8.20 -23.99
N ARG A 736 -0.31 -8.84 -23.42
CA ARG A 736 0.23 -10.14 -23.82
C ARG A 736 0.37 -11.04 -22.59
N THR A 737 -0.32 -12.18 -22.56
CA THR A 737 -0.28 -13.10 -21.40
C THR A 737 0.67 -14.28 -21.61
N PHE A 738 1.37 -14.66 -20.54
CA PHE A 738 2.18 -15.88 -20.46
C PHE A 738 1.35 -17.13 -20.15
N TYR A 739 0.09 -16.97 -19.74
CA TYR A 739 -0.79 -18.10 -19.45
C TYR A 739 -0.91 -19.05 -20.65
N ARG A 740 -0.77 -20.34 -20.37
CA ARG A 740 -0.99 -21.43 -21.33
C ARG A 740 -1.87 -22.48 -20.65
N PRO A 741 -3.01 -22.88 -21.25
CA PRO A 741 -3.88 -23.88 -20.66
C PRO A 741 -3.17 -25.24 -20.58
N SER A 742 -3.35 -25.94 -19.47
CA SER A 742 -2.89 -27.31 -19.29
C SER A 742 -3.82 -28.35 -19.95
N GLY A 743 -5.09 -27.99 -20.15
CA GLY A 743 -6.16 -28.90 -20.56
C GLY A 743 -6.74 -29.73 -19.41
N LYS A 744 -6.23 -29.58 -18.18
CA LYS A 744 -6.73 -30.23 -16.98
C LYS A 744 -7.51 -29.22 -16.15
N MET A 745 -8.75 -29.57 -15.84
CA MET A 745 -9.66 -28.73 -15.05
C MET A 745 -9.77 -29.25 -13.61
N ARG A 746 -9.96 -28.34 -12.65
CA ARG A 746 -10.25 -28.66 -11.25
C ARG A 746 -11.42 -27.82 -10.75
N THR A 747 -12.31 -28.47 -10.01
CA THR A 747 -13.40 -27.81 -9.29
C THR A 747 -12.99 -27.49 -7.86
N PHE A 748 -13.29 -26.28 -7.41
CA PHE A 748 -13.08 -25.82 -6.03
C PHE A 748 -14.21 -24.87 -5.61
N HIS A 749 -14.36 -24.59 -4.33
CA HIS A 749 -15.40 -23.73 -3.79
C HIS A 749 -14.90 -22.32 -3.53
N ILE A 750 -15.80 -21.35 -3.66
CA ILE A 750 -15.57 -19.95 -3.30
C ILE A 750 -16.76 -19.40 -2.52
N PHE A 751 -16.51 -18.37 -1.73
CA PHE A 751 -17.54 -17.57 -1.08
C PHE A 751 -17.75 -16.26 -1.85
N GLU A 752 -18.95 -16.06 -2.38
CA GLU A 752 -19.37 -14.82 -3.02
C GLU A 752 -19.67 -13.76 -1.96
N ARG A 753 -18.84 -12.71 -1.92
CA ARG A 753 -18.91 -11.69 -0.87
C ARG A 753 -20.27 -10.99 -0.80
N ASP A 754 -20.75 -10.51 -1.94
CA ASP A 754 -21.94 -9.65 -2.00
C ASP A 754 -23.25 -10.46 -2.00
N GLU A 755 -23.21 -11.70 -2.48
CA GLU A 755 -24.35 -12.62 -2.45
C GLU A 755 -24.41 -13.44 -1.14
N GLU A 756 -23.36 -13.35 -0.31
CA GLU A 756 -23.19 -14.07 0.96
C GLU A 756 -23.44 -15.59 0.87
N ARG A 757 -22.98 -16.21 -0.21
CA ARG A 757 -23.17 -17.65 -0.47
C ARG A 757 -21.93 -18.34 -1.00
N VAL A 758 -21.91 -19.65 -0.85
CA VAL A 758 -20.86 -20.53 -1.40
C VAL A 758 -21.25 -20.96 -2.81
N THR A 759 -20.30 -20.92 -3.75
CA THR A 759 -20.46 -21.50 -5.10
C THR A 759 -19.21 -22.30 -5.48
N SER A 760 -19.26 -23.00 -6.62
CA SER A 760 -18.17 -23.82 -7.12
C SER A 760 -17.70 -23.29 -8.46
N LEU A 761 -16.37 -23.26 -8.66
CA LEU A 761 -15.73 -22.89 -9.92
C LEU A 761 -14.94 -24.06 -10.46
N THR A 762 -14.92 -24.20 -11.79
CA THR A 762 -14.10 -25.20 -12.47
C THR A 762 -13.12 -24.48 -13.39
N MET A 763 -11.81 -24.56 -13.10
CA MET A 763 -10.78 -23.80 -13.80
C MET A 763 -9.59 -24.68 -14.21
N ASP A 764 -8.83 -24.23 -15.21
CA ASP A 764 -7.59 -24.88 -15.63
C ASP A 764 -6.54 -24.84 -14.51
N VAL A 765 -5.83 -25.95 -14.27
CA VAL A 765 -4.89 -26.05 -13.15
C VAL A 765 -3.70 -25.10 -13.27
N ASN A 766 -3.31 -24.64 -14.47
CA ASN A 766 -2.26 -23.62 -14.61
C ASN A 766 -2.70 -22.22 -14.17
N ARG A 767 -3.98 -22.04 -13.80
CA ARG A 767 -4.51 -20.79 -13.21
C ARG A 767 -4.54 -20.80 -11.68
N LEU A 768 -4.16 -21.92 -11.05
CA LEU A 768 -4.25 -22.09 -9.61
C LEU A 768 -2.87 -21.89 -8.97
N ASP A 769 -2.80 -21.04 -7.95
CA ASP A 769 -1.58 -20.78 -7.20
C ASP A 769 -1.38 -21.85 -6.10
N GLU A 770 -0.83 -23.00 -6.45
CA GLU A 770 -0.69 -24.18 -5.57
C GLU A 770 0.78 -24.55 -5.35
N PRO A 771 1.51 -23.87 -4.43
CA PRO A 771 2.92 -24.14 -4.20
C PRO A 771 3.15 -25.47 -3.46
N ASP A 772 4.16 -26.19 -3.95
CA ASP A 772 4.84 -27.33 -3.30
C ASP A 772 6.27 -26.87 -2.95
N TYR A 773 6.61 -26.85 -1.65
CA TYR A 773 7.84 -26.22 -1.17
C TYR A 773 8.99 -27.23 -1.04
N ASP A 774 10.12 -26.92 -1.69
CA ASP A 774 11.34 -27.72 -1.68
C ASP A 774 12.25 -27.38 -0.50
N PHE A 775 12.50 -28.36 0.38
CA PHE A 775 13.38 -28.27 1.55
C PHE A 775 14.79 -28.84 1.33
N VAL A 776 15.22 -29.16 0.11
CA VAL A 776 16.61 -29.60 -0.18
C VAL A 776 17.63 -28.44 0.00
N LEU A 777 17.16 -27.19 0.07
CA LEU A 777 17.95 -25.98 0.37
C LEU A 777 19.18 -25.76 -0.54
N THR A 778 19.09 -26.19 -1.80
CA THR A 778 20.14 -25.95 -2.82
C THR A 778 20.37 -24.47 -3.13
N ARG A 779 19.48 -23.59 -2.67
CA ARG A 779 19.51 -22.13 -2.81
C ARG A 779 19.81 -21.42 -1.48
N GLY A 780 20.36 -22.14 -0.49
CA GLY A 780 20.70 -21.59 0.82
C GLY A 780 19.44 -21.24 1.61
N SER A 781 19.24 -19.96 1.93
CA SER A 781 18.07 -19.51 2.72
C SER A 781 16.76 -19.43 1.94
N VAL A 782 16.78 -19.63 0.62
CA VAL A 782 15.57 -19.58 -0.22
C VAL A 782 14.89 -20.93 -0.27
N VAL A 783 13.59 -20.95 0.03
CA VAL A 783 12.72 -22.12 -0.10
C VAL A 783 11.99 -22.03 -1.43
N TRP A 784 12.37 -22.89 -2.36
CA TRP A 784 11.88 -22.84 -3.74
C TRP A 784 10.53 -23.52 -3.90
N THR A 785 9.75 -23.04 -4.87
CA THR A 785 8.58 -23.74 -5.40
C THR A 785 8.51 -23.51 -6.90
N ASP A 786 8.12 -24.54 -7.65
CA ASP A 786 7.95 -24.40 -9.10
C ASP A 786 6.69 -23.63 -9.46
N ALA A 787 5.81 -23.26 -8.53
CA ALA A 787 4.62 -22.46 -8.81
C ALA A 787 4.96 -21.04 -9.33
N GLY A 788 6.10 -20.48 -8.93
CA GLY A 788 6.57 -19.17 -9.36
C GLY A 788 7.49 -18.51 -8.33
N ARG A 789 8.38 -17.62 -8.78
CA ARG A 789 9.31 -16.91 -7.87
C ARG A 789 8.55 -16.02 -6.88
N ASN A 790 7.43 -15.45 -7.29
CA ASN A 790 6.51 -14.67 -6.45
C ASN A 790 5.82 -15.48 -5.33
N LEU A 791 5.97 -16.82 -5.31
CA LEU A 791 5.43 -17.75 -4.32
C LEU A 791 6.52 -18.44 -3.47
N CYS A 792 7.81 -18.17 -3.74
CA CYS A 792 8.93 -18.72 -2.98
C CYS A 792 9.01 -18.15 -1.55
N GLY A 793 9.60 -18.93 -0.64
CA GLY A 793 9.80 -18.57 0.77
C GLY A 793 11.24 -18.26 1.14
N ILE A 794 11.45 -17.81 2.37
CA ILE A 794 12.78 -17.57 2.95
C ILE A 794 12.89 -18.08 4.40
N LEU A 795 14.04 -18.67 4.72
CA LEU A 795 14.38 -19.13 6.07
C LEU A 795 14.75 -17.93 6.96
N GLY A 796 13.87 -17.55 7.88
CA GLY A 796 13.97 -16.33 8.68
C GLY A 796 13.94 -15.04 7.84
N GLY A 797 13.64 -13.91 8.46
CA GLY A 797 13.65 -12.61 7.79
C GLY A 797 12.46 -12.37 6.86
N ALA A 798 12.69 -11.61 5.79
CA ALA A 798 11.62 -11.03 4.97
C ALA A 798 11.45 -11.70 3.60
N ALA A 799 10.25 -12.20 3.29
CA ALA A 799 9.95 -12.89 2.02
C ALA A 799 10.11 -11.98 0.78
N THR A 800 10.05 -10.67 0.97
CA THR A 800 10.23 -9.64 -0.07
C THR A 800 11.57 -9.76 -0.79
N LEU A 801 12.63 -10.18 -0.08
CA LEU A 801 13.98 -10.38 -0.64
C LEU A 801 14.03 -11.40 -1.79
N VAL A 802 13.08 -12.34 -1.82
CA VAL A 802 13.02 -13.40 -2.83
C VAL A 802 11.97 -13.07 -3.87
N THR A 803 10.80 -12.62 -3.44
CA THR A 803 9.66 -12.39 -4.33
C THR A 803 9.76 -11.09 -5.11
N GLY A 804 10.43 -10.06 -4.58
CA GLY A 804 10.40 -8.70 -5.11
C GLY A 804 9.06 -7.98 -4.89
N PHE A 805 8.10 -8.60 -4.21
CA PHE A 805 6.76 -8.04 -3.95
C PHE A 805 6.59 -7.67 -2.48
N GLY A 806 6.30 -6.40 -2.23
CA GLY A 806 6.02 -5.86 -0.89
C GLY A 806 7.20 -5.15 -0.20
N GLU A 807 8.21 -4.72 -0.97
CA GLU A 807 9.45 -4.05 -0.50
C GLU A 807 9.24 -2.63 0.12
N GLY A 808 8.00 -2.21 0.39
CA GLY A 808 7.65 -0.88 0.93
C GLY A 808 8.40 -0.47 2.21
N GLU A 809 8.12 0.72 2.76
CA GLU A 809 8.92 1.32 3.86
C GLU A 809 8.87 0.57 5.21
N THR A 810 8.20 -0.57 5.32
CA THR A 810 8.03 -1.27 6.59
C THR A 810 8.32 -2.76 6.50
N CYS A 811 8.49 -3.40 7.66
CA CYS A 811 8.69 -4.83 7.87
C CYS A 811 7.61 -5.76 7.27
N TYR A 812 6.79 -5.31 6.29
CA TYR A 812 5.66 -6.05 5.73
C TYR A 812 6.02 -7.50 5.37
N GLY A 813 7.19 -7.70 4.75
CA GLY A 813 7.73 -9.01 4.40
C GLY A 813 8.17 -9.90 5.56
N ASP A 814 8.32 -9.38 6.79
CA ASP A 814 8.68 -10.10 8.02
C ASP A 814 7.75 -9.70 9.18
N SER A 815 6.63 -10.39 9.29
CA SER A 815 5.61 -10.16 10.32
C SER A 815 6.03 -10.59 11.73
N ILE A 816 7.10 -11.37 11.88
CA ILE A 816 7.59 -11.87 13.17
C ILE A 816 8.60 -10.90 13.81
N ALA A 817 9.27 -10.08 13.00
CA ALA A 817 10.28 -9.10 13.39
C ALA A 817 9.96 -8.30 14.67
N ARG A 818 8.69 -7.91 14.87
CA ARG A 818 8.25 -7.09 16.02
C ARG A 818 8.18 -7.87 17.33
N TYR A 819 7.99 -9.18 17.31
CA TYR A 819 7.74 -10.00 18.50
C TYR A 819 8.97 -10.72 19.06
N ILE A 820 10.04 -10.84 18.27
CA ILE A 820 11.35 -11.32 18.75
C ILE A 820 12.05 -10.23 19.59
N THR A 821 11.55 -8.98 19.54
CA THR A 821 12.13 -7.88 20.33
C THR A 821 11.78 -8.04 21.82
N GLY A 822 12.81 -8.22 22.64
CA GLY A 822 12.71 -8.14 24.11
C GLY A 822 12.55 -9.44 24.89
N LYS A 823 12.48 -10.62 24.26
CA LYS A 823 12.28 -11.90 25.00
C LYS A 823 13.48 -12.83 25.07
N GLU A 824 14.43 -12.76 24.14
CA GLU A 824 15.64 -13.60 24.17
C GLU A 824 16.87 -12.80 23.70
N PRO A 825 17.70 -12.28 24.62
CA PRO A 825 18.98 -11.68 24.27
C PRO A 825 19.89 -12.73 23.63
N GLY A 826 20.53 -12.40 22.49
CA GLY A 826 21.55 -13.26 21.88
C GLY A 826 21.11 -14.18 20.73
N ILE A 827 19.89 -14.06 20.20
CA ILE A 827 19.50 -14.79 18.99
C ILE A 827 20.35 -14.33 17.79
N LEU A 828 21.23 -15.22 17.33
CA LEU A 828 22.14 -15.01 16.20
C LEU A 828 21.62 -15.52 14.86
N ASN A 829 20.56 -16.32 14.81
CA ASN A 829 19.93 -16.75 13.56
C ASN A 829 18.50 -17.20 13.83
N THR A 830 17.55 -16.79 12.99
CA THR A 830 16.14 -17.17 13.08
C THR A 830 15.72 -18.12 11.95
N ALA A 831 16.68 -18.66 11.20
CA ALA A 831 16.42 -19.66 10.19
C ALA A 831 16.36 -21.07 10.81
N PRO A 832 15.42 -21.93 10.39
CA PRO A 832 15.48 -23.35 10.70
C PRO A 832 16.66 -24.00 9.95
N THR A 833 17.12 -25.15 10.45
CA THR A 833 18.26 -25.87 9.87
C THR A 833 17.82 -27.11 9.08
N PRO A 834 18.61 -27.60 8.10
CA PRO A 834 18.31 -28.86 7.43
C PRO A 834 18.17 -30.02 8.43
N ALA A 835 17.26 -30.95 8.14
CA ALA A 835 17.05 -32.19 8.87
C ALA A 835 16.60 -33.32 7.93
N GLU A 836 16.64 -34.55 8.44
CA GLU A 836 16.12 -35.72 7.74
C GLU A 836 14.61 -35.87 7.99
N GLY A 837 13.85 -35.89 6.90
CA GLY A 837 12.41 -36.03 6.82
C GLY A 837 11.93 -37.49 6.91
N PRO A 838 10.63 -37.72 6.71
CA PRO A 838 10.09 -39.07 6.55
C PRO A 838 10.83 -39.82 5.44
N HIS A 839 11.19 -41.09 5.69
CA HIS A 839 11.87 -41.96 4.73
C HIS A 839 13.17 -41.41 4.12
N GLY A 840 13.89 -40.55 4.84
CA GLY A 840 15.16 -39.98 4.36
C GLY A 840 15.00 -38.77 3.43
N GLY A 841 13.78 -38.23 3.29
CA GLY A 841 13.52 -37.02 2.52
C GLY A 841 14.07 -35.74 3.18
N PRO A 842 13.99 -34.58 2.51
CA PRO A 842 14.42 -33.31 3.09
C PRO A 842 13.40 -32.78 4.13
N ALA A 843 13.89 -32.21 5.23
CA ALA A 843 13.09 -31.54 6.26
C ALA A 843 13.80 -30.31 6.82
N LEU A 844 13.04 -29.51 7.58
CA LEU A 844 13.54 -28.35 8.34
C LEU A 844 13.34 -28.57 9.84
N ARG A 845 14.40 -28.37 10.64
CA ARG A 845 14.39 -28.38 12.10
C ARG A 845 14.16 -26.97 12.63
N PHE A 846 13.13 -26.81 13.44
CA PHE A 846 12.76 -25.57 14.11
C PHE A 846 13.19 -25.61 15.59
N GLY A 847 13.77 -24.49 16.04
CA GLY A 847 14.14 -24.20 17.42
C GLY A 847 13.39 -23.00 18.01
N PRO A 848 13.80 -22.50 19.18
CA PRO A 848 13.04 -21.56 20.01
C PRO A 848 12.66 -20.21 19.37
N SER A 849 13.32 -19.82 18.29
CA SER A 849 13.10 -18.55 17.60
C SER A 849 13.20 -18.64 16.07
N SER A 850 13.23 -19.87 15.53
CA SER A 850 13.36 -20.07 14.09
C SER A 850 12.02 -20.10 13.39
N TYR A 851 11.95 -19.58 12.17
CA TYR A 851 10.74 -19.59 11.35
C TYR A 851 11.05 -19.57 9.85
N LEU A 852 10.07 -19.96 9.05
CA LEU A 852 10.06 -19.80 7.59
C LEU A 852 8.99 -18.78 7.24
N MET A 853 9.36 -17.78 6.45
CA MET A 853 8.44 -16.75 5.96
C MET A 853 8.05 -17.04 4.51
N LEU A 854 6.74 -17.07 4.26
CA LEU A 854 6.14 -17.32 2.97
C LEU A 854 5.28 -16.14 2.50
N PRO A 855 5.03 -15.97 1.19
CA PRO A 855 4.33 -14.81 0.63
C PRO A 855 2.88 -14.62 1.14
N GLN A 856 2.32 -13.44 0.86
CA GLN A 856 0.92 -13.13 1.21
C GLN A 856 -0.09 -13.94 0.39
N GLN A 857 -1.27 -14.17 0.97
CA GLN A 857 -2.44 -14.77 0.30
C GLN A 857 -2.23 -16.22 -0.21
N LEU A 858 -1.33 -16.99 0.43
CA LEU A 858 -1.20 -18.43 0.16
C LEU A 858 -2.45 -19.21 0.55
N VAL A 859 -3.04 -18.84 1.69
CA VAL A 859 -4.41 -19.25 1.97
C VAL A 859 -5.35 -18.23 1.34
N PRO A 860 -6.22 -18.66 0.43
CA PRO A 860 -7.09 -17.78 -0.34
C PRO A 860 -8.07 -17.04 0.56
N LYS A 861 -8.38 -15.80 0.19
CA LYS A 861 -9.31 -14.96 0.93
C LYS A 861 -10.75 -15.45 0.87
N PHE A 862 -11.20 -15.93 -0.29
CA PHE A 862 -12.58 -16.34 -0.57
C PHE A 862 -12.72 -17.81 -0.97
N ALA A 863 -11.64 -18.48 -1.38
CA ALA A 863 -11.71 -19.85 -1.87
C ALA A 863 -11.55 -20.88 -0.73
N GLY A 864 -11.99 -22.11 -0.98
CA GLY A 864 -11.60 -23.25 -0.18
C GLY A 864 -10.14 -23.60 -0.41
N PHE A 865 -9.52 -24.24 0.59
CA PHE A 865 -8.11 -24.56 0.59
C PHE A 865 -7.82 -25.88 1.32
N GLU A 866 -6.65 -26.43 1.02
CA GLU A 866 -6.01 -27.48 1.80
C GLU A 866 -4.54 -27.13 2.05
N ILE A 867 -4.09 -27.40 3.27
CA ILE A 867 -2.68 -27.36 3.66
C ILE A 867 -2.28 -28.76 4.08
N THR A 868 -1.20 -29.29 3.50
CA THR A 868 -0.60 -30.56 3.91
C THR A 868 0.82 -30.34 4.38
N LEU A 869 1.21 -31.04 5.45
CA LEU A 869 2.56 -31.02 6.00
C LEU A 869 2.83 -32.25 6.85
N ASP A 870 4.07 -32.70 6.88
CA ASP A 870 4.55 -33.70 7.84
C ASP A 870 5.22 -33.02 9.03
N VAL A 871 4.87 -33.44 10.23
CA VAL A 871 5.28 -32.81 11.50
C VAL A 871 5.87 -33.85 12.45
N LYS A 872 7.05 -33.58 12.99
CA LYS A 872 7.69 -34.34 14.06
C LYS A 872 7.96 -33.42 15.25
N PRO A 873 7.02 -33.30 16.21
CA PRO A 873 7.22 -32.46 17.39
C PRO A 873 8.21 -33.10 18.36
N ASP A 874 9.10 -32.29 18.94
CA ASP A 874 10.04 -32.77 19.97
C ASP A 874 9.35 -32.98 21.32
N ASP A 875 8.37 -32.14 21.62
CA ASP A 875 7.54 -32.20 22.82
C ASP A 875 6.09 -31.77 22.51
N ALA A 876 5.17 -32.11 23.40
CA ALA A 876 3.77 -31.74 23.28
C ALA A 876 3.41 -30.44 24.01
N GLN A 877 4.28 -29.88 24.85
CA GLN A 877 3.86 -28.95 25.90
C GLN A 877 3.45 -27.56 25.36
N GLY A 878 2.33 -27.04 25.87
CA GLY A 878 1.92 -25.67 25.63
C GLY A 878 1.42 -25.44 24.21
N VAL A 879 1.60 -24.20 23.72
CA VAL A 879 1.10 -23.77 22.41
C VAL A 879 2.28 -23.53 21.48
N GLN A 880 2.36 -24.31 20.41
CA GLN A 880 3.35 -24.17 19.35
C GLN A 880 2.65 -23.85 18.03
N THR A 881 3.30 -23.12 17.12
CA THR A 881 2.68 -22.70 15.85
C THR A 881 3.24 -23.49 14.68
N LEU A 882 2.40 -24.22 13.97
CA LEU A 882 2.80 -24.93 12.75
C LEU A 882 2.77 -23.97 11.56
N VAL A 883 1.62 -23.33 11.31
CA VAL A 883 1.43 -22.38 10.20
C VAL A 883 0.49 -21.27 10.65
N ASP A 884 0.81 -20.00 10.40
CA ASP A 884 -0.03 -18.87 10.79
C ASP A 884 0.03 -17.72 9.77
N SER A 885 -1.12 -17.14 9.44
CA SER A 885 -1.23 -15.90 8.66
C SER A 885 -1.87 -14.76 9.46
N GLY A 886 -2.05 -14.96 10.77
CA GLY A 886 -2.44 -13.95 11.75
C GLY A 886 -3.92 -13.94 12.11
N ASN A 887 -4.25 -13.22 13.19
CA ASN A 887 -5.55 -13.22 13.87
C ASN A 887 -6.75 -12.66 13.07
N ALA A 888 -6.65 -12.42 11.76
CA ALA A 888 -7.79 -12.01 10.92
C ALA A 888 -7.84 -12.83 9.61
N ALA A 889 -7.11 -13.93 9.58
CA ALA A 889 -6.98 -14.87 8.49
C ALA A 889 -7.12 -16.30 9.06
N TYR A 890 -6.04 -17.07 9.18
CA TYR A 890 -6.08 -18.41 9.79
C TYR A 890 -4.82 -18.68 10.62
N GLY A 891 -4.88 -19.71 11.46
CA GLY A 891 -3.68 -20.33 11.99
C GLY A 891 -3.89 -21.77 12.46
N LEU A 892 -2.84 -22.56 12.33
CA LEU A 892 -2.71 -23.97 12.68
C LEU A 892 -1.66 -24.09 13.80
N TYR A 893 -2.10 -24.55 14.96
CA TYR A 893 -1.31 -24.63 16.19
C TYR A 893 -1.28 -26.07 16.69
N LEU A 894 -0.26 -26.39 17.49
CA LEU A 894 -0.21 -27.57 18.32
C LEU A 894 -0.44 -27.12 19.77
N ARG A 895 -1.48 -27.64 20.43
CA ARG A 895 -1.81 -27.36 21.83
C ARG A 895 -1.78 -28.65 22.62
N ASP A 896 -0.79 -28.81 23.50
CA ASP A 896 -0.64 -30.00 24.34
C ASP A 896 -0.66 -31.31 23.52
N GLY A 897 0.05 -31.30 22.38
CA GLY A 897 0.14 -32.43 21.44
C GLY A 897 -1.05 -32.59 20.49
N VAL A 898 -2.08 -31.74 20.58
CA VAL A 898 -3.27 -31.78 19.70
C VAL A 898 -3.24 -30.64 18.69
N PRO A 899 -3.33 -30.91 17.37
CA PRO A 899 -3.41 -29.85 16.39
C PRO A 899 -4.78 -29.15 16.46
N GLU A 900 -4.77 -27.83 16.48
CA GLU A 900 -5.96 -26.98 16.47
C GLU A 900 -5.79 -25.92 15.38
N ALA A 901 -6.77 -25.84 14.48
CA ALA A 901 -6.85 -24.80 13.47
C ALA A 901 -7.96 -23.81 13.80
N PHE A 902 -7.75 -22.56 13.44
CA PHE A 902 -8.81 -21.57 13.38
C PHE A 902 -8.81 -20.82 12.05
N VAL A 903 -10.00 -20.42 11.61
CA VAL A 903 -10.20 -19.52 10.47
C VAL A 903 -11.11 -18.38 10.92
N PHE A 904 -10.69 -17.15 10.63
CA PHE A 904 -11.48 -15.95 10.81
C PHE A 904 -12.34 -15.73 9.58
N ASP A 905 -13.65 -15.72 9.80
CA ASP A 905 -14.62 -15.47 8.74
C ASP A 905 -15.34 -14.16 8.99
N THR A 906 -15.37 -13.32 7.98
CA THR A 906 -16.23 -12.15 7.95
C THR A 906 -17.31 -12.37 6.93
N SER A 907 -18.52 -12.69 7.40
CA SER A 907 -19.74 -12.78 6.59
C SER A 907 -20.93 -12.77 7.55
N ASN A 908 -22.11 -12.32 7.13
CA ASN A 908 -23.30 -12.52 7.97
C ASN A 908 -23.59 -14.00 8.18
N HIS A 909 -23.25 -14.83 7.19
CA HIS A 909 -23.28 -16.29 7.29
C HIS A 909 -22.52 -16.83 8.52
N ALA A 910 -21.29 -16.38 8.74
CA ALA A 910 -20.48 -16.78 9.91
C ALA A 910 -21.03 -16.22 11.24
N ARG A 911 -21.63 -15.02 11.22
CA ARG A 911 -22.16 -14.30 12.40
C ARG A 911 -23.42 -14.92 12.98
N GLN A 912 -24.39 -15.28 12.14
CA GLN A 912 -25.67 -15.87 12.57
C GLN A 912 -25.47 -17.15 13.39
N ARG A 913 -24.30 -17.78 13.25
CA ARG A 913 -23.93 -19.06 13.85
C ARG A 913 -23.01 -18.92 15.10
N GLY A 914 -22.84 -17.72 15.66
CA GLY A 914 -22.39 -17.49 17.04
C GLY A 914 -20.91 -17.71 17.42
N ALA A 915 -20.02 -18.16 16.52
CA ALA A 915 -18.60 -18.37 16.84
C ALA A 915 -17.67 -17.86 15.73
N ASN A 916 -16.82 -16.87 16.06
CA ASN A 916 -15.78 -16.32 15.18
C ASN A 916 -14.55 -15.95 16.06
N PRO A 917 -13.35 -16.49 15.82
CA PRO A 917 -13.00 -17.41 14.73
C PRO A 917 -13.63 -18.80 14.89
N ARG A 918 -13.84 -19.48 13.76
CA ARG A 918 -14.19 -20.91 13.73
C ARG A 918 -12.97 -21.71 14.12
N ARG A 919 -13.14 -22.74 14.95
CA ARG A 919 -12.05 -23.58 15.47
C ARG A 919 -12.36 -25.04 15.22
N VAL A 920 -11.33 -25.82 14.91
CA VAL A 920 -11.41 -27.27 14.80
C VAL A 920 -10.16 -27.91 15.40
N LYS A 921 -10.32 -29.10 15.98
CA LYS A 921 -9.23 -29.90 16.54
C LYS A 921 -9.06 -31.16 15.71
N GLY A 922 -7.82 -31.64 15.59
CA GLY A 922 -7.51 -32.95 15.01
C GLY A 922 -7.22 -34.01 16.09
N PRO A 923 -6.93 -35.25 15.68
CA PRO A 923 -6.35 -36.26 16.56
C PRO A 923 -4.98 -35.84 17.11
N ALA A 924 -4.59 -36.35 18.28
CA ALA A 924 -3.29 -36.06 18.88
C ALA A 924 -2.13 -36.55 17.99
N LEU A 925 -1.04 -35.77 17.96
CA LEU A 925 0.19 -36.14 17.26
C LEU A 925 1.03 -37.09 18.12
N GLN A 926 1.76 -38.00 17.47
CA GLN A 926 2.81 -38.78 18.12
C GLN A 926 4.05 -37.90 18.33
N VAL A 927 4.38 -37.60 19.59
CA VAL A 927 5.62 -36.90 19.95
C VAL A 927 6.84 -37.74 19.60
N GLY A 928 7.86 -37.12 19.03
CA GLY A 928 9.07 -37.78 18.57
C GLY A 928 8.90 -38.66 17.31
N GLY A 929 7.69 -38.77 16.77
CA GLY A 929 7.37 -39.49 15.52
C GLY A 929 6.92 -38.54 14.41
N TRP A 930 7.01 -38.99 13.15
CA TRP A 930 6.46 -38.24 12.02
C TRP A 930 4.94 -38.41 11.95
N ASN A 931 4.24 -37.30 11.74
CA ASN A 931 2.78 -37.25 11.60
C ASN A 931 2.41 -36.52 10.32
N HIS A 932 1.56 -37.12 9.50
CA HIS A 932 0.98 -36.44 8.34
C HIS A 932 -0.24 -35.63 8.77
N VAL A 933 -0.22 -34.32 8.56
CA VAL A 933 -1.30 -33.39 8.96
C VAL A 933 -1.91 -32.77 7.71
N GLN A 934 -3.23 -32.80 7.62
CA GLN A 934 -4.00 -32.09 6.58
C GLN A 934 -5.03 -31.18 7.24
N LEU A 935 -5.02 -29.91 6.88
CA LEU A 935 -6.09 -28.95 7.19
C LEU A 935 -6.90 -28.71 5.93
N ILE A 936 -8.19 -29.02 5.96
CA ILE A 936 -9.08 -28.92 4.79
C ILE A 936 -10.23 -27.97 5.14
N GLY A 937 -10.40 -26.93 4.32
CA GLY A 937 -11.54 -26.01 4.38
C GLY A 937 -12.16 -25.83 2.99
N ASP A 938 -13.38 -26.29 2.76
CA ASP A 938 -14.02 -26.27 1.43
C ASP A 938 -15.17 -25.24 1.31
N GLN A 939 -15.13 -24.20 2.16
CA GLN A 939 -16.19 -23.19 2.31
C GLN A 939 -17.55 -23.73 2.79
N LYS A 940 -17.65 -25.03 3.10
CA LYS A 940 -18.81 -25.64 3.78
C LYS A 940 -18.41 -26.23 5.13
N THR A 941 -17.22 -26.82 5.18
CA THR A 941 -16.68 -27.50 6.34
C THR A 941 -15.21 -27.15 6.55
N LEU A 942 -14.76 -27.22 7.79
CA LEU A 942 -13.37 -27.13 8.21
C LEU A 942 -13.03 -28.35 9.07
N ARG A 943 -11.94 -29.04 8.76
CA ARG A 943 -11.52 -30.26 9.45
C ARG A 943 -10.01 -30.47 9.43
N LEU A 944 -9.54 -31.26 10.40
CA LEU A 944 -8.15 -31.70 10.52
C LEU A 944 -8.08 -33.23 10.41
N VAL A 945 -7.17 -33.72 9.58
CA VAL A 945 -6.84 -35.13 9.44
C VAL A 945 -5.40 -35.34 9.89
N VAL A 946 -5.17 -36.35 10.73
CA VAL A 946 -3.83 -36.73 11.21
C VAL A 946 -3.62 -38.21 10.95
N ASN A 947 -2.58 -38.55 10.20
CA ASN A 947 -2.23 -39.94 9.83
C ASN A 947 -3.43 -40.72 9.25
N GLY A 948 -4.25 -40.04 8.44
CA GLY A 948 -5.47 -40.61 7.84
C GLY A 948 -6.68 -40.70 8.77
N VAL A 949 -6.55 -40.32 10.05
CA VAL A 949 -7.65 -40.28 11.01
C VAL A 949 -8.27 -38.88 11.01
N GLU A 950 -9.57 -38.81 10.77
CA GLU A 950 -10.32 -37.55 10.74
C GLU A 950 -10.73 -37.11 12.15
N GLY A 951 -10.48 -35.83 12.48
CA GLY A 951 -10.98 -35.18 13.69
C GLY A 951 -12.44 -34.71 13.54
N PRO A 952 -12.99 -34.03 14.56
CA PRO A 952 -14.29 -33.38 14.44
C PRO A 952 -14.37 -32.44 13.23
N VAL A 953 -15.51 -32.44 12.55
CA VAL A 953 -15.80 -31.52 11.44
C VAL A 953 -16.65 -30.38 11.98
N VAL A 954 -16.31 -29.14 11.60
CA VAL A 954 -17.14 -27.97 11.89
C VAL A 954 -17.62 -27.33 10.61
N GLU A 955 -18.84 -26.81 10.60
CA GLU A 955 -19.31 -26.01 9.47
C GLU A 955 -18.51 -24.70 9.40
N HIS A 956 -18.16 -24.31 8.18
CA HIS A 956 -17.33 -23.15 7.87
C HIS A 956 -17.75 -22.55 6.55
N GLY A 957 -17.78 -21.23 6.43
CA GLY A 957 -18.14 -20.54 5.18
C GLY A 957 -18.05 -19.02 5.34
N GLY A 958 -17.29 -18.36 4.47
CA GLY A 958 -17.05 -16.92 4.53
C GLY A 958 -15.76 -16.50 3.85
N TYR A 959 -15.30 -15.30 4.19
CA TYR A 959 -14.05 -14.78 3.66
C TYR A 959 -13.19 -14.13 4.73
N GLN A 960 -11.89 -14.06 4.48
CA GLN A 960 -10.91 -13.45 5.37
C GLN A 960 -10.80 -11.93 5.12
N LEU A 961 -10.55 -11.10 6.15
CA LEU A 961 -10.39 -9.64 5.94
C LEU A 961 -9.00 -9.25 5.48
N GLN A 962 -7.97 -9.87 6.05
CA GLN A 962 -6.57 -9.46 5.92
C GLN A 962 -5.67 -10.69 5.81
N ALA A 963 -5.58 -11.29 4.62
CA ALA A 963 -4.62 -12.35 4.36
C ALA A 963 -3.19 -11.77 4.38
N ARG A 964 -2.40 -12.12 5.42
CA ARG A 964 -1.02 -11.63 5.63
C ARG A 964 0.00 -12.58 5.00
N TYR A 965 1.29 -12.26 5.17
CA TYR A 965 2.36 -13.22 4.94
C TYR A 965 2.15 -14.43 5.83
N THR A 966 2.45 -15.61 5.30
CA THR A 966 2.27 -16.87 6.03
C THR A 966 3.58 -17.24 6.70
N CYS A 967 3.55 -17.42 8.01
CA CYS A 967 4.69 -17.86 8.79
C CYS A 967 4.54 -19.33 9.12
N VAL A 968 5.64 -20.08 9.01
CA VAL A 968 5.74 -21.49 9.41
C VAL A 968 6.68 -21.57 10.61
N GLY A 969 6.26 -22.25 11.67
CA GLY A 969 7.04 -22.41 12.89
C GLY A 969 6.96 -21.23 13.89
N ALA A 970 6.22 -20.16 13.59
CA ALA A 970 6.01 -19.03 14.51
C ALA A 970 4.66 -18.32 14.27
N ALA A 971 4.11 -17.70 15.33
CA ALA A 971 2.86 -16.95 15.27
C ALA A 971 3.07 -15.47 14.93
N ASN A 972 2.22 -14.90 14.07
CA ASN A 972 2.26 -13.48 13.71
C ASN A 972 1.91 -12.51 14.86
N ARG A 973 1.43 -13.01 16.01
CA ARG A 973 1.06 -12.18 17.19
C ARG A 973 1.38 -12.85 18.54
N GLY A 974 2.49 -13.56 18.67
CA GLY A 974 2.89 -14.12 19.97
C GLY A 974 4.19 -14.94 19.92
N PRO A 975 4.81 -15.22 21.08
CA PRO A 975 6.08 -15.94 21.17
C PRO A 975 5.93 -17.47 21.06
N ASN A 976 4.99 -17.96 20.26
CA ASN A 976 4.70 -19.39 20.14
C ASN A 976 5.50 -19.98 18.98
N PHE A 977 6.68 -20.51 19.28
CA PHE A 977 7.55 -21.14 18.28
C PHE A 977 7.39 -22.66 18.30
N PHE A 978 7.49 -23.27 17.12
CA PHE A 978 7.50 -24.72 16.99
C PHE A 978 8.87 -25.31 17.32
N ARG A 979 8.87 -26.46 17.99
CA ARG A 979 10.06 -27.25 18.32
C ARG A 979 9.92 -28.64 17.73
N GLY A 980 10.71 -28.92 16.70
CA GLY A 980 10.63 -30.18 15.98
C GLY A 980 11.05 -30.06 14.53
N CYS A 981 10.64 -31.02 13.71
CA CYS A 981 10.90 -31.01 12.26
C CYS A 981 9.60 -30.90 11.45
N LEU A 982 9.68 -30.20 10.31
CA LEU A 982 8.61 -30.13 9.29
C LEU A 982 9.13 -30.59 7.92
N ALA A 983 8.28 -31.29 7.16
CA ALA A 983 8.55 -31.71 5.78
C ALA A 983 7.28 -31.60 4.91
N ASN A 984 7.43 -31.72 3.59
CA ASN A 984 6.32 -31.87 2.61
C ASN A 984 5.20 -30.81 2.73
N LEU A 985 5.56 -29.54 2.85
CA LEU A 985 4.58 -28.45 2.98
C LEU A 985 3.97 -28.08 1.62
N LYS A 986 2.65 -28.22 1.48
CA LYS A 986 1.91 -27.94 0.23
C LYS A 986 0.61 -27.19 0.48
N PHE A 987 0.19 -26.42 -0.53
CA PHE A 987 -1.06 -25.66 -0.53
C PHE A 987 -1.87 -25.98 -1.79
N TYR A 988 -3.18 -26.20 -1.63
CA TYR A 988 -4.11 -26.50 -2.73
C TYR A 988 -5.41 -25.70 -2.59
N LEU A 989 -6.12 -25.49 -3.70
CA LEU A 989 -7.50 -24.99 -3.71
C LEU A 989 -8.50 -26.15 -3.66
N ARG A 990 -9.61 -25.95 -2.93
CA ARG A 990 -10.62 -27.00 -2.62
C ARG A 990 -12.06 -26.52 -2.78
#